data_AF-A0A7C4ARD7-F1
#
_entry.id   AF-A0A7C4ARD7-F1
#
_cell.length_a   1.000
_cell.length_b   1.000
_cell.length_c   1.000
_cell.angle_alpha   90.00
_cell.angle_beta   90.00
_cell.angle_gamma   90.00
#
_symmetry.space_group_name_H-M   'P 1'
#
loop_
_entity.id
_entity.type
_entity.pdbx_description
1 polymer ?
#
loop_
_entity_poly.entity_id
_entity_poly.type
_entity_poly.pdbx_seq_one_letter_code
_entity_poly.pdbx_strand_id
1 'polypeptide(L)'
;MKRFLLILSLLGLLFALAIVAYRDRHPMWKTYQIKGIQRAMERVQADIETADNPEKKSALLAELEHLRRREPQIIEVKPFGGKLSGERCLSCHFGIEDLSASHPNAVFGCVICHGGNGLDLTVKGAHAGLRGGRNPARLDVAAVSCGTSNSQIAGCHSHREDPLLNRVVNVPRGLMATNAGIISILRFQWGLDQESVSRFGIRGVSDGKTSLAPIPKEISPDGVLDLSVSHFRKFCAACHLWAPVARDDLDRLAGCAACHAPCHEDGRYRGGDPTIDRTSGGHAATHTITARIPDERCRGCHHRSGRIGLNYHGQMESEQYGTPYVRGGLSDNTLSDGRFVLDLVPDIHHEKGMGCIDCHTAQDTMGDGAVFKFMKDQIEIRCEDCHGGYTSPPTAMQVKKGDPLVDATIRINAYVKAREGDTILATSKGRPLPSVRKTDKGFVLVSKLTGKEHPVKIVTGDRKGHAMPGHQRLECDSCHSAWSPQCYGCHQAINFGAQGFDHVSETFTAGQWVEGRSYFRFEGNIYGINSRGRVGVMVPGCQVWNTVVDAKGSAARPYDSLIMKLKNGMTSVAMGSTHPHTTRREVPRCVDCHLNAKALGLGDGALTWSEAENRYEINPVYDSRGSGLKISYPLEALTSPNGSQLQSTSHRLSRGFNAEELQRITGIAPCLACHDRYDDPVWQRPGPYRETPACQEALARMEASE
;
A
#
# COMPACT_ATOMS: atom_id res chain seq x y z
N MET A 1 56.43 34.38 25.37
CA MET A 1 55.07 33.81 25.32
C MET A 1 53.94 34.84 25.28
N LYS A 2 53.76 35.75 26.26
CA LYS A 2 52.61 36.68 26.30
C LYS A 2 52.44 37.61 25.08
N ARG A 3 53.53 38.21 24.56
CA ARG A 3 53.49 39.07 23.35
C ARG A 3 53.13 38.30 22.06
N PHE A 4 53.60 37.06 21.93
CA PHE A 4 53.31 36.19 20.80
C PHE A 4 51.83 35.78 20.78
N LEU A 5 51.26 35.45 21.95
CA LEU A 5 49.82 35.19 22.11
C LEU A 5 48.96 36.42 21.78
N LEU A 6 49.38 37.62 22.18
CA LEU A 6 48.69 38.88 21.85
C LEU A 6 48.69 39.17 20.34
N ILE A 7 49.81 38.95 19.65
CA ILE A 7 49.91 39.11 18.20
C ILE A 7 49.05 38.08 17.47
N LEU A 8 49.05 36.82 17.91
CA LEU A 8 48.17 35.77 17.37
C LEU A 8 46.69 36.11 17.58
N SER A 9 46.30 36.63 18.75
CA SER A 9 44.94 37.07 19.01
C SER A 9 44.53 38.26 18.15
N LEU A 10 45.43 39.22 17.93
CA LEU A 10 45.17 40.39 17.07
C LEU A 10 45.05 39.98 15.58
N LEU A 11 45.93 39.11 15.10
CA LEU A 11 45.87 38.55 13.75
C LEU A 11 44.60 37.71 13.56
N GLY A 12 44.23 36.92 14.57
CA GLY A 12 42.98 36.17 14.58
C GLY A 12 41.74 37.07 14.51
N LEU A 13 41.74 38.20 15.24
CA LEU A 13 40.67 39.19 15.20
C LEU A 13 40.60 39.91 13.85
N LEU A 14 41.73 40.34 13.30
CA LEU A 14 41.79 40.97 11.97
C LEU A 14 41.34 40.02 10.87
N PHE A 15 41.75 38.75 10.93
CA PHE A 15 41.30 37.71 10.02
C PHE A 15 39.79 37.47 10.14
N ALA A 16 39.25 37.42 11.36
CA ALA A 16 37.81 37.30 11.58
C ALA A 16 37.04 38.50 11.01
N LEU A 17 37.53 39.73 11.23
CA LEU A 17 36.92 40.96 10.68
C LEU A 17 36.98 40.98 9.14
N ALA A 18 38.09 40.53 8.54
CA ALA A 18 38.23 40.40 7.10
C ALA A 18 37.24 39.38 6.51
N ILE A 19 37.05 38.23 7.18
CA ILE A 19 36.03 37.24 6.78
C ILE A 19 34.62 37.81 6.87
N VAL A 20 34.31 38.57 7.92
CA VAL A 20 32.98 39.21 8.08
C VAL A 20 32.74 40.23 6.97
N ALA A 21 33.71 41.12 6.70
CA ALA A 21 33.61 42.10 5.63
C ALA A 21 33.49 41.45 4.24
N TYR A 22 34.21 40.35 4.00
CA TYR A 22 34.09 39.57 2.76
C TYR A 22 32.69 38.96 2.61
N ARG A 23 32.16 38.33 3.66
CA ARG A 23 30.81 37.71 3.65
C ARG A 23 29.69 38.73 3.48
N ASP A 24 29.85 39.93 4.02
CA ASP A 24 28.90 41.04 3.87
C ASP A 24 28.84 41.54 2.42
N ARG A 25 29.99 41.62 1.75
CA ARG A 25 30.08 42.00 0.32
C ARG A 25 29.66 40.89 -0.64
N HIS A 26 29.83 39.63 -0.24
CA HIS A 26 29.50 38.44 -1.04
C HIS A 26 28.49 37.53 -0.33
N PRO A 27 27.25 38.01 -0.11
CA PRO A 27 26.27 37.25 0.64
C PRO A 27 25.82 36.01 -0.16
N MET A 28 25.72 34.86 0.52
CA MET A 28 25.44 33.57 -0.13
C MET A 28 24.14 33.55 -0.93
N TRP A 29 23.12 34.30 -0.52
CA TRP A 29 21.83 34.36 -1.22
C TRP A 29 21.99 34.83 -2.67
N LYS A 30 22.89 35.79 -2.94
CA LYS A 30 23.16 36.25 -4.33
C LYS A 30 23.69 35.12 -5.18
N THR A 31 24.62 34.33 -4.65
CA THR A 31 25.18 33.17 -5.35
C THR A 31 24.11 32.14 -5.69
N TYR A 32 23.21 31.83 -4.76
CA TYR A 32 22.11 30.91 -5.03
C TYR A 32 21.11 31.48 -6.04
N GLN A 33 20.76 32.75 -5.93
CA GLN A 33 19.85 33.40 -6.86
C GLN A 33 20.40 33.46 -8.29
N ILE A 34 21.69 33.77 -8.46
CA ILE A 34 22.37 33.74 -9.78
C ILE A 34 22.26 32.34 -10.39
N LYS A 35 22.56 31.29 -9.61
CA LYS A 35 22.40 29.90 -10.04
C LYS A 35 20.95 29.58 -10.41
N GLY A 36 19.98 30.06 -9.63
CA GLY A 36 18.55 29.88 -9.89
C GLY A 36 18.10 30.58 -11.17
N ILE A 37 18.55 31.81 -11.41
CA ILE A 37 18.26 32.57 -12.65
C ILE A 37 18.85 31.83 -13.85
N GLN A 38 20.10 31.38 -13.76
CA GLN A 38 20.73 30.59 -14.81
C GLN A 38 19.93 29.31 -15.12
N ARG A 39 19.49 28.57 -14.09
CA ARG A 39 18.66 27.37 -14.27
C ARG A 39 17.30 27.68 -14.90
N ALA A 40 16.66 28.77 -14.49
CA ALA A 40 15.41 29.21 -15.08
C ALA A 40 15.61 29.52 -16.58
N MET A 41 16.72 30.16 -16.94
CA MET A 41 17.08 30.42 -18.35
C MET A 41 17.29 29.11 -19.13
N GLU A 42 18.03 28.15 -18.56
CA GLU A 42 18.25 26.83 -19.18
C GLU A 42 16.92 26.09 -19.44
N ARG A 43 15.99 26.14 -18.49
CA ARG A 43 14.66 25.54 -18.63
C ARG A 43 13.83 26.22 -19.71
N VAL A 44 13.75 27.55 -19.68
CA VAL A 44 13.01 28.31 -20.70
C VAL A 44 13.60 28.08 -22.09
N GLN A 45 14.92 27.96 -22.20
CA GLN A 45 15.59 27.62 -23.45
C GLN A 45 15.17 26.24 -23.98
N ALA A 46 15.12 25.22 -23.12
CA ALA A 46 14.62 23.89 -23.49
C ALA A 46 13.12 23.91 -23.89
N ASP A 47 12.30 24.70 -23.20
CA ASP A 47 10.88 24.88 -23.52
C ASP A 47 10.68 25.60 -24.87
N ILE A 48 11.58 26.52 -25.26
CA ILE A 48 11.58 27.19 -26.57
C ILE A 48 11.89 26.20 -27.70
N GLU A 49 12.83 25.28 -27.47
CA GLU A 49 13.25 24.26 -28.43
C GLU A 49 12.14 23.25 -28.73
N THR A 50 11.29 22.98 -27.73
CA THR A 50 10.16 22.04 -27.84
C THR A 50 8.82 22.71 -28.15
N ALA A 51 8.76 24.05 -28.19
CA ALA A 51 7.54 24.79 -28.48
C ALA A 51 7.09 24.65 -29.95
N ASP A 52 5.88 24.13 -30.12
CA ASP A 52 5.18 23.92 -31.38
C ASP A 52 4.29 25.12 -31.79
N ASN A 53 3.93 25.97 -30.82
CA ASN A 53 3.09 27.16 -31.02
C ASN A 53 3.94 28.46 -31.10
N PRO A 54 3.84 29.27 -32.17
CA PRO A 54 4.51 30.57 -32.30
C PRO A 54 4.22 31.57 -31.15
N GLU A 55 2.99 31.63 -30.65
CA GLU A 55 2.63 32.55 -29.54
C GLU A 55 3.31 32.14 -28.23
N LYS A 56 3.27 30.84 -27.92
CA LYS A 56 3.99 30.26 -26.77
C LYS A 56 5.48 30.52 -26.87
N LYS A 57 6.06 30.32 -28.06
CA LYS A 57 7.47 30.57 -28.33
C LYS A 57 7.83 32.05 -28.13
N SER A 58 6.99 32.97 -28.59
CA SER A 58 7.18 34.41 -28.36
C SER A 58 7.13 34.78 -26.88
N ALA A 59 6.20 34.21 -26.12
CA ALA A 59 6.10 34.42 -24.67
C ALA A 59 7.35 33.91 -23.94
N LEU A 60 7.83 32.71 -24.29
CA LEU A 60 9.04 32.13 -23.71
C LEU A 60 10.30 32.94 -24.05
N LEU A 61 10.41 33.47 -25.28
CA LEU A 61 11.52 34.35 -25.67
C LEU A 61 11.53 35.65 -24.85
N ALA A 62 10.36 36.23 -24.61
CA ALA A 62 10.22 37.41 -23.75
C ALA A 62 10.60 37.10 -22.29
N GLU A 63 10.22 35.93 -21.77
CA GLU A 63 10.61 35.46 -20.45
C GLU A 63 12.14 35.25 -20.33
N LEU A 64 12.75 34.64 -21.34
CA LEU A 64 14.21 34.45 -21.40
C LEU A 64 14.96 35.78 -21.37
N GLU A 65 14.49 36.77 -22.14
CA GLU A 65 15.09 38.11 -22.17
C GLU A 65 14.91 38.84 -20.83
N HIS A 66 13.75 38.67 -20.19
CA HIS A 66 13.51 39.18 -18.84
C HIS A 66 14.46 38.54 -17.81
N LEU A 67 14.70 37.22 -17.88
CA LEU A 67 15.65 36.52 -17.01
C LEU A 67 17.10 36.97 -17.22
N ARG A 68 17.53 37.21 -18.47
CA ARG A 68 18.88 37.70 -18.80
C ARG A 68 19.20 39.05 -18.16
N ARG A 69 18.20 39.93 -18.06
CA ARG A 69 18.36 41.28 -17.48
C ARG A 69 18.13 41.30 -15.96
N ARG A 70 17.75 40.17 -15.36
CA ARG A 70 17.39 40.11 -13.95
C ARG A 70 18.64 40.11 -13.08
N GLU A 71 18.84 41.20 -12.35
CA GLU A 71 19.88 41.27 -11.33
C GLU A 71 19.45 40.60 -10.00
N PRO A 72 20.40 40.06 -9.22
CA PRO A 72 20.11 39.50 -7.91
C PRO A 72 19.56 40.56 -6.95
N GLN A 73 18.38 40.30 -6.40
CA GLN A 73 17.68 41.18 -5.47
C GLN A 73 17.02 40.37 -4.36
N ILE A 74 16.87 40.98 -3.19
CA ILE A 74 16.12 40.39 -2.08
C ILE A 74 14.65 40.29 -2.49
N ILE A 75 14.11 39.09 -2.47
CA ILE A 75 12.70 38.83 -2.77
C ILE A 75 11.97 38.71 -1.43
N GLU A 76 11.10 39.66 -1.12
CA GLU A 76 10.25 39.63 0.07
C GLU A 76 8.83 39.21 -0.29
N VAL A 77 8.36 38.13 0.32
CA VAL A 77 6.97 37.66 0.23
C VAL A 77 6.22 38.16 1.46
N LYS A 78 4.99 38.65 1.28
CA LYS A 78 4.08 39.08 2.35
C LYS A 78 2.88 38.16 2.40
N PRO A 79 2.94 37.06 3.19
CA PRO A 79 1.91 36.03 3.13
C PRO A 79 0.52 36.57 3.46
N PHE A 80 -0.49 36.07 2.74
CA PHE A 80 -1.90 36.43 2.84
C PHE A 80 -2.15 37.95 2.78
N GLY A 81 -1.38 38.67 1.94
CA GLY A 81 -1.50 40.12 1.82
C GLY A 81 -0.90 40.89 3.01
N GLY A 82 0.06 40.29 3.73
CA GLY A 82 0.72 40.90 4.88
C GLY A 82 0.05 40.63 6.23
N LYS A 83 -0.88 39.68 6.31
CA LYS A 83 -1.45 39.22 7.58
C LYS A 83 -0.44 38.44 8.43
N LEU A 84 0.58 37.85 7.80
CA LEU A 84 1.71 37.24 8.50
C LEU A 84 2.98 38.04 8.22
N SER A 85 3.99 37.86 9.09
CA SER A 85 5.31 38.45 8.93
C SER A 85 5.89 38.15 7.55
N GLY A 86 6.53 39.15 6.95
CA GLY A 86 7.22 38.98 5.68
C GLY A 86 8.38 37.99 5.79
N GLU A 87 8.75 37.40 4.67
CA GLU A 87 9.84 36.43 4.56
C GLU A 87 10.61 36.62 3.25
N ARG A 88 11.85 36.10 3.21
CA ARG A 88 12.84 36.33 2.16
C ARG A 88 13.43 35.04 1.59
N CYS A 89 12.79 33.90 1.85
CA CYS A 89 13.27 32.56 1.48
C CYS A 89 13.56 32.43 -0.02
N LEU A 90 12.71 33.02 -0.87
CA LEU A 90 12.87 33.02 -2.33
C LEU A 90 14.10 33.78 -2.84
N SER A 91 14.79 34.53 -1.97
CA SER A 91 16.10 35.13 -2.30
C SER A 91 17.17 34.06 -2.49
N CYS A 92 17.12 32.96 -1.72
CA CYS A 92 18.01 31.81 -1.88
C CYS A 92 17.39 30.73 -2.77
N HIS A 93 16.10 30.43 -2.55
CA HIS A 93 15.36 29.35 -3.22
C HIS A 93 14.69 29.82 -4.52
N PHE A 94 15.38 30.65 -5.30
CA PHE A 94 14.81 31.21 -6.53
C PHE A 94 14.50 30.10 -7.55
N GLY A 95 13.27 30.06 -8.04
CA GLY A 95 12.83 29.05 -9.01
C GLY A 95 12.25 27.78 -8.39
N ILE A 96 12.17 27.68 -7.07
CA ILE A 96 11.40 26.61 -6.41
C ILE A 96 9.93 26.65 -6.85
N GLU A 97 9.34 25.48 -7.08
CA GLU A 97 7.95 25.39 -7.55
C GLU A 97 6.95 25.84 -6.48
N ASP A 98 5.82 26.39 -6.94
CA ASP A 98 4.61 26.48 -6.12
C ASP A 98 4.18 25.08 -5.70
N LEU A 99 3.79 24.94 -4.44
CA LEU A 99 3.40 23.64 -3.89
C LEU A 99 2.19 23.05 -4.63
N SER A 100 1.20 23.89 -4.95
CA SER A 100 0.05 23.56 -5.81
C SER A 100 -0.68 24.85 -6.19
N ALA A 101 -1.65 24.78 -7.10
CA ALA A 101 -2.54 25.91 -7.39
C ALA A 101 -3.29 26.44 -6.15
N SER A 102 -3.53 25.59 -5.14
CA SER A 102 -4.15 25.99 -3.87
C SER A 102 -3.14 26.54 -2.84
N HIS A 103 -1.84 26.41 -3.11
CA HIS A 103 -0.75 26.81 -2.22
C HIS A 103 0.36 27.56 -2.99
N PRO A 104 0.07 28.69 -3.65
CA PRO A 104 1.09 29.46 -4.35
C PRO A 104 2.05 30.13 -3.35
N ASN A 105 3.36 30.05 -3.61
CA ASN A 105 4.41 30.56 -2.73
C ASN A 105 4.26 32.07 -2.52
N ALA A 106 3.80 32.81 -3.53
CA ALA A 106 3.56 34.24 -3.44
C ALA A 106 2.46 34.63 -2.42
N VAL A 107 1.55 33.71 -2.09
CA VAL A 107 0.46 33.94 -1.12
C VAL A 107 0.79 33.33 0.24
N PHE A 108 1.34 32.11 0.27
CA PHE A 108 1.57 31.39 1.53
C PHE A 108 2.93 31.69 2.15
N GLY A 109 3.93 32.01 1.34
CA GLY A 109 5.32 31.93 1.74
C GLY A 109 5.75 30.49 2.09
N CYS A 110 6.94 30.35 2.65
CA CYS A 110 7.57 29.10 3.04
C CYS A 110 7.44 28.85 4.55
N VAL A 111 7.55 29.90 5.38
CA VAL A 111 7.66 29.82 6.85
C VAL A 111 6.39 29.27 7.49
N ILE A 112 5.22 29.50 6.90
CA ILE A 112 3.96 28.97 7.45
C ILE A 112 3.99 27.45 7.57
N CYS A 113 4.58 26.76 6.59
CA CYS A 113 4.71 25.30 6.57
C CYS A 113 6.04 24.85 7.19
N HIS A 114 7.15 25.43 6.74
CA HIS A 114 8.49 24.99 7.09
C HIS A 114 9.01 25.53 8.43
N GLY A 115 8.41 26.58 8.99
CA GLY A 115 9.00 27.31 10.12
C GLY A 115 10.25 28.10 9.69
N GLY A 116 11.21 28.25 10.60
CA GLY A 116 12.42 29.05 10.34
C GLY A 116 12.25 30.55 10.61
N ASN A 117 13.33 31.30 10.39
CA ASN A 117 13.36 32.76 10.47
C ASN A 117 13.34 33.37 9.07
N GLY A 118 12.14 33.66 8.55
CA GLY A 118 11.96 34.14 7.19
C GLY A 118 12.70 35.42 6.82
N LEU A 119 13.10 36.26 7.78
CA LEU A 119 13.75 37.56 7.47
C LEU A 119 15.28 37.47 7.35
N ASP A 120 15.88 36.38 7.84
CA ASP A 120 17.33 36.18 7.82
C ASP A 120 17.78 35.66 6.45
N LEU A 121 18.92 36.17 5.96
CA LEU A 121 19.49 35.81 4.65
C LEU A 121 20.72 34.90 4.77
N THR A 122 21.06 34.47 5.99
CA THR A 122 22.10 33.49 6.26
C THR A 122 21.49 32.09 6.36
N VAL A 123 22.19 31.07 5.85
CA VAL A 123 21.70 29.68 5.90
C VAL A 123 21.37 29.23 7.33
N LYS A 124 22.25 29.56 8.30
CA LYS A 124 22.06 29.16 9.69
C LYS A 124 20.89 29.90 10.35
N GLY A 125 20.76 31.21 10.11
CA GLY A 125 19.71 32.04 10.70
C GLY A 125 18.34 31.72 10.10
N ALA A 126 18.25 31.67 8.77
CA ALA A 126 17.00 31.39 8.06
C ALA A 126 16.40 30.02 8.44
N HIS A 127 17.26 29.01 8.59
CA HIS A 127 16.84 27.65 8.95
C HIS A 127 16.72 27.40 10.46
N ALA A 128 16.94 28.41 11.30
CA ALA A 128 16.77 28.27 12.75
C ALA A 128 15.29 28.05 13.08
N GLY A 129 14.94 26.85 13.57
CA GLY A 129 13.56 26.49 13.91
C GLY A 129 12.75 25.90 12.75
N LEU A 130 13.41 25.32 11.73
CA LEU A 130 12.71 24.53 10.71
C LEU A 130 11.96 23.33 11.32
N ARG A 131 10.78 23.06 10.78
CA ARG A 131 9.89 21.97 11.15
C ARG A 131 10.07 20.82 10.15
N GLY A 132 10.42 19.63 10.63
CA GLY A 132 10.57 18.44 9.78
C GLY A 132 11.75 18.50 8.80
N GLY A 133 12.68 19.44 8.99
CA GLY A 133 13.82 19.65 8.09
C GLY A 133 13.36 19.97 6.66
N ARG A 134 13.73 19.12 5.70
CA ARG A 134 13.32 19.24 4.29
C ARG A 134 11.87 18.85 4.02
N ASN A 135 11.20 18.13 4.93
CA ASN A 135 9.85 17.61 4.71
C ASN A 135 8.91 18.05 5.85
N PRO A 136 8.19 19.19 5.67
CA PRO A 136 7.23 19.65 6.67
C PRO A 136 5.96 18.79 6.70
N ALA A 137 5.77 17.85 5.75
CA ALA A 137 4.62 16.96 5.69
C ALA A 137 4.81 15.65 6.49
N ARG A 138 5.94 15.49 7.21
CA ARG A 138 6.14 14.37 8.15
C ARG A 138 5.07 14.40 9.24
N LEU A 139 4.58 13.24 9.65
CA LEU A 139 3.46 13.12 10.58
C LEU A 139 3.75 13.67 11.99
N ASP A 140 5.02 13.78 12.39
CA ASP A 140 5.44 14.35 13.68
C ASP A 140 5.29 15.88 13.75
N VAL A 141 5.26 16.56 12.60
CA VAL A 141 5.11 18.02 12.50
C VAL A 141 3.92 18.45 11.64
N ALA A 142 3.27 17.55 10.93
CA ALA A 142 2.16 17.82 10.01
C ALA A 142 1.01 18.63 10.66
N ALA A 143 0.74 18.39 11.95
CA ALA A 143 -0.27 19.11 12.70
C ALA A 143 0.01 20.63 12.77
N VAL A 144 1.28 21.04 12.88
CA VAL A 144 1.66 22.46 12.95
C VAL A 144 2.03 23.07 11.59
N SER A 145 2.41 22.26 10.60
CA SER A 145 2.79 22.73 9.27
C SER A 145 1.61 22.75 8.29
N CYS A 146 0.82 21.68 8.24
CA CYS A 146 -0.31 21.50 7.34
C CYS A 146 -1.66 21.63 8.06
N GLY A 147 -1.66 21.54 9.39
CA GLY A 147 -2.83 21.64 10.26
C GLY A 147 -2.93 22.93 11.05
N THR A 148 -2.11 23.94 10.73
CA THR A 148 -2.14 25.21 11.46
C THR A 148 -3.51 25.89 11.34
N SER A 149 -3.88 26.58 12.40
CA SER A 149 -5.01 27.51 12.41
C SER A 149 -4.60 28.75 13.21
N ASN A 150 -4.99 29.92 12.74
CA ASN A 150 -4.71 31.19 13.40
C ASN A 150 -5.94 32.08 13.18
N SER A 151 -6.32 32.93 14.13
CA SER A 151 -7.47 33.84 13.97
C SER A 151 -7.41 34.73 12.72
N GLN A 152 -6.21 34.96 12.17
CA GLN A 152 -5.99 35.81 10.99
C GLN A 152 -6.13 35.08 9.64
N ILE A 153 -6.07 33.75 9.63
CA ILE A 153 -6.17 32.91 8.42
C ILE A 153 -7.09 31.70 8.66
N ALA A 154 -7.79 31.20 7.64
CA ALA A 154 -8.61 30.01 7.82
C ALA A 154 -7.78 28.79 8.27
N GLY A 155 -8.42 27.83 8.96
CA GLY A 155 -7.79 26.55 9.29
C GLY A 155 -7.39 25.78 8.03
N CYS A 156 -6.22 25.15 8.07
CA CYS A 156 -5.71 24.34 6.96
C CYS A 156 -6.35 22.94 6.96
N HIS A 157 -5.56 21.85 6.93
CA HIS A 157 -6.07 20.47 6.91
C HIS A 157 -6.51 19.97 8.31
N SER A 158 -7.06 20.87 9.12
CA SER A 158 -7.59 20.71 10.47
C SER A 158 -8.77 21.66 10.67
N HIS A 159 -9.60 21.42 11.71
CA HIS A 159 -10.76 22.25 12.04
C HIS A 159 -11.69 22.56 10.85
N ARG A 160 -11.82 21.59 9.95
CA ARG A 160 -12.72 21.62 8.80
C ARG A 160 -14.16 21.39 9.24
N GLU A 161 -15.06 21.81 8.35
CA GLU A 161 -16.51 21.69 8.43
C GLU A 161 -17.02 20.27 8.72
N ASP A 162 -16.26 19.25 8.28
CA ASP A 162 -16.53 17.84 8.57
C ASP A 162 -15.30 17.16 9.20
N PRO A 163 -15.46 16.39 10.29
CA PRO A 163 -14.36 15.66 10.93
C PRO A 163 -13.54 14.76 9.99
N LEU A 164 -14.16 14.18 8.96
CA LEU A 164 -13.50 13.32 7.97
C LEU A 164 -12.55 14.11 7.06
N LEU A 165 -12.63 15.43 7.03
CA LEU A 165 -11.73 16.31 6.27
C LEU A 165 -10.49 16.75 7.08
N ASN A 166 -10.42 16.44 8.38
CA ASN A 166 -9.29 16.78 9.25
C ASN A 166 -8.12 15.81 9.08
N ARG A 167 -7.43 15.90 7.92
CA ARG A 167 -6.41 14.92 7.50
C ARG A 167 -5.22 14.80 8.43
N VAL A 168 -4.79 15.89 9.08
CA VAL A 168 -3.67 15.84 10.04
C VAL A 168 -4.01 15.06 11.31
N VAL A 169 -5.30 14.87 11.60
CA VAL A 169 -5.79 14.04 12.73
C VAL A 169 -6.07 12.61 12.26
N ASN A 170 -6.65 12.46 11.07
CA ASN A 170 -7.12 11.17 10.58
C ASN A 170 -5.98 10.26 10.12
N VAL A 171 -4.98 10.81 9.41
CA VAL A 171 -3.88 10.02 8.84
C VAL A 171 -3.07 9.29 9.93
N PRO A 172 -2.63 9.93 11.03
CA PRO A 172 -1.93 9.24 12.12
C PRO A 172 -2.71 8.09 12.78
N ARG A 173 -4.05 8.10 12.69
CA ARG A 173 -4.94 7.07 13.26
C ARG A 173 -5.17 5.89 12.31
N GLY A 174 -5.02 6.11 11.00
CA GLY A 174 -5.20 5.10 9.97
C GLY A 174 -4.16 3.98 10.03
N LEU A 175 -4.50 2.82 9.46
CA LEU A 175 -3.65 1.63 9.47
C LEU A 175 -2.33 1.79 8.72
N MET A 176 -2.27 2.59 7.66
CA MET A 176 -1.01 2.90 6.95
C MET A 176 -0.01 3.63 7.85
N ALA A 177 -0.49 4.39 8.85
CA ALA A 177 0.36 5.07 9.82
C ALA A 177 0.64 4.21 11.05
N THR A 178 -0.33 3.42 11.53
CA THR A 178 -0.16 2.65 12.76
C THR A 178 0.52 1.29 12.55
N ASN A 179 0.36 0.66 11.39
CA ASN A 179 0.74 -0.74 11.12
C ASN A 179 0.20 -1.75 12.15
N ALA A 180 -0.90 -1.39 12.84
CA ALA A 180 -1.39 -2.11 14.01
C ALA A 180 -1.65 -3.61 13.73
N GLY A 181 -2.27 -3.91 12.58
CA GLY A 181 -2.56 -5.28 12.16
C GLY A 181 -1.32 -6.12 11.83
N ILE A 182 -0.27 -5.52 11.25
CA ILE A 182 0.99 -6.24 10.99
C ILE A 182 1.65 -6.61 12.31
N ILE A 183 1.71 -5.66 13.25
CA ILE A 183 2.30 -5.88 14.57
C ILE A 183 1.52 -6.97 15.33
N SER A 184 0.18 -6.93 15.30
CA SER A 184 -0.64 -7.91 16.01
C SER A 184 -0.54 -9.32 15.43
N ILE A 185 -0.52 -9.45 14.09
CA ILE A 185 -0.34 -10.74 13.42
C ILE A 185 1.03 -11.32 13.75
N LEU A 186 2.09 -10.51 13.70
CA LEU A 186 3.44 -10.99 14.02
C LEU A 186 3.52 -11.49 15.46
N ARG A 187 2.99 -10.75 16.42
CA ARG A 187 2.97 -11.17 17.84
C ARG A 187 2.15 -12.44 18.06
N PHE A 188 1.02 -12.58 17.37
CA PHE A 188 0.24 -13.81 17.37
C PHE A 188 1.03 -14.98 16.80
N GLN A 189 1.66 -14.82 15.63
CA GLN A 189 2.45 -15.86 14.95
C GLN A 189 3.70 -16.29 15.73
N TRP A 190 4.24 -15.41 16.57
CA TRP A 190 5.34 -15.73 17.49
C TRP A 190 4.85 -16.34 18.82
N GLY A 191 3.55 -16.61 18.97
CA GLY A 191 2.97 -17.21 20.18
C GLY A 191 2.90 -16.27 21.38
N LEU A 192 3.18 -14.98 21.21
CA LEU A 192 3.18 -13.99 22.29
C LEU A 192 1.76 -13.61 22.72
N ASP A 193 0.86 -13.47 21.75
CA ASP A 193 -0.55 -13.11 21.98
C ASP A 193 -1.47 -14.28 21.60
N GLN A 194 -2.62 -14.39 22.29
CA GLN A 194 -3.60 -15.47 22.06
C GLN A 194 -4.42 -15.25 20.78
N GLU A 195 -4.63 -13.99 20.41
CA GLU A 195 -5.41 -13.57 19.24
C GLU A 195 -4.71 -12.39 18.57
N SER A 196 -4.97 -12.17 17.27
CA SER A 196 -4.41 -11.08 16.46
C SER A 196 -5.08 -9.71 16.72
N VAL A 197 -5.49 -9.43 17.97
CA VAL A 197 -6.10 -8.16 18.35
C VAL A 197 -5.02 -7.10 18.50
N SER A 198 -5.10 -6.01 17.73
CA SER A 198 -4.09 -4.95 17.81
C SER A 198 -4.12 -4.23 19.16
N ARG A 199 -2.93 -4.16 19.77
CA ARG A 199 -2.64 -3.45 21.03
C ARG A 199 -1.60 -2.35 20.86
N PHE A 200 -0.81 -2.45 19.80
CA PHE A 200 0.31 -1.56 19.51
C PHE A 200 0.16 -0.93 18.14
N GLY A 201 0.66 0.29 18.00
CA GLY A 201 0.95 0.94 16.72
C GLY A 201 2.40 1.43 16.75
N ILE A 202 2.94 1.86 15.59
CA ILE A 202 4.29 2.43 15.52
C ILE A 202 4.47 3.58 16.53
N ARG A 203 3.45 4.43 16.65
CA ARG A 203 3.31 5.44 17.70
C ARG A 203 2.06 5.17 18.52
N GLY A 204 2.04 5.65 19.75
CA GLY A 204 0.84 5.63 20.57
C GLY A 204 -0.23 6.54 19.98
N VAL A 205 -1.47 6.05 19.89
CA VAL A 205 -2.58 6.81 19.30
C VAL A 205 -3.92 6.41 19.92
N SER A 206 -4.83 7.38 20.02
CA SER A 206 -6.19 7.17 20.54
C SER A 206 -7.22 8.03 19.79
N ASP A 207 -8.43 7.49 19.65
CA ASP A 207 -9.64 8.23 19.26
C ASP A 207 -10.61 8.47 20.43
N GLY A 208 -10.20 8.14 21.66
CA GLY A 208 -11.01 8.21 22.88
C GLY A 208 -11.84 6.94 23.18
N LYS A 209 -12.05 6.06 22.19
CA LYS A 209 -12.73 4.77 22.35
C LYS A 209 -11.77 3.59 22.26
N THR A 210 -10.86 3.67 21.30
CA THR A 210 -9.80 2.70 21.04
C THR A 210 -8.45 3.39 21.19
N SER A 211 -7.52 2.70 21.82
CA SER A 211 -6.15 3.16 22.00
C SER A 211 -5.18 2.06 21.62
N LEU A 212 -4.07 2.46 20.99
CA LEU A 212 -2.91 1.63 20.72
C LEU A 212 -1.71 2.22 21.47
N ALA A 213 -0.98 1.36 22.17
CA ALA A 213 0.29 1.75 22.76
C ALA A 213 1.37 1.90 21.67
N PRO A 214 2.42 2.70 21.87
CA PRO A 214 3.57 2.66 20.97
C PRO A 214 4.23 1.28 21.01
N ILE A 215 4.77 0.84 19.88
CA ILE A 215 5.54 -0.41 19.82
C ILE A 215 6.72 -0.33 20.80
N PRO A 216 6.94 -1.37 21.63
CA PRO A 216 8.04 -1.36 22.59
C PRO A 216 9.41 -1.33 21.90
N LYS A 217 10.46 -1.08 22.70
CA LYS A 217 11.84 -1.32 22.28
C LYS A 217 12.03 -2.82 22.04
N GLU A 218 12.95 -3.18 21.15
CA GLU A 218 13.26 -4.60 20.91
C GLU A 218 13.92 -5.27 22.12
N ILE A 219 14.64 -4.52 22.96
CA ILE A 219 15.20 -5.02 24.23
C ILE A 219 14.38 -4.44 25.38
N SER A 220 13.86 -5.32 26.23
CA SER A 220 13.12 -4.96 27.44
C SER A 220 14.05 -4.42 28.54
N PRO A 221 13.51 -3.74 29.58
CA PRO A 221 14.34 -3.17 30.65
C PRO A 221 15.21 -4.18 31.42
N ASP A 222 14.79 -5.45 31.46
CA ASP A 222 15.51 -6.60 32.04
C ASP A 222 16.52 -7.24 31.06
N GLY A 223 16.72 -6.65 29.88
CA GLY A 223 17.75 -7.06 28.92
C GLY A 223 17.35 -8.21 27.97
N VAL A 224 16.07 -8.55 27.90
CA VAL A 224 15.57 -9.63 27.03
C VAL A 224 15.20 -9.06 25.66
N LEU A 225 15.69 -9.70 24.59
CA LEU A 225 15.32 -9.34 23.22
C LEU A 225 13.97 -9.97 22.84
N ASP A 226 13.00 -9.15 22.45
CA ASP A 226 11.76 -9.58 21.80
C ASP A 226 12.01 -9.70 20.28
N LEU A 227 12.15 -10.95 19.82
CA LEU A 227 12.41 -11.26 18.41
C LEU A 227 11.29 -10.79 17.48
N SER A 228 10.03 -10.82 17.93
CA SER A 228 8.90 -10.35 17.12
C SER A 228 8.96 -8.83 16.92
N VAL A 229 9.31 -8.09 17.98
CA VAL A 229 9.45 -6.64 17.95
C VAL A 229 10.69 -6.26 17.13
N SER A 230 11.80 -6.98 17.31
CA SER A 230 13.02 -6.78 16.51
C SER A 230 12.75 -6.99 15.02
N HIS A 231 12.07 -8.08 14.65
CA HIS A 231 11.71 -8.38 13.26
C HIS A 231 10.85 -7.26 12.66
N PHE A 232 9.80 -6.80 13.35
CA PHE A 232 9.00 -5.69 12.85
C PHE A 232 9.84 -4.42 12.66
N ARG A 233 10.62 -4.03 13.68
CA ARG A 233 11.36 -2.76 13.69
C ARG A 233 12.46 -2.70 12.65
N LYS A 234 13.14 -3.82 12.36
CA LYS A 234 14.26 -3.88 11.41
C LYS A 234 13.87 -4.29 10.00
N PHE A 235 12.73 -4.95 9.83
CA PHE A 235 12.32 -5.50 8.54
C PHE A 235 11.03 -4.84 8.02
N CYS A 236 9.93 -4.95 8.78
CA CYS A 236 8.61 -4.51 8.32
C CYS A 236 8.41 -2.99 8.35
N ALA A 237 9.05 -2.32 9.31
CA ALA A 237 8.93 -0.87 9.52
C ALA A 237 9.59 -0.03 8.41
N ALA A 238 10.38 -0.65 7.52
CA ALA A 238 11.02 0.04 6.39
C ALA A 238 10.05 0.74 5.43
N CYS A 239 8.77 0.33 5.39
CA CYS A 239 7.78 0.83 4.43
C CYS A 239 6.72 1.79 5.04
N HIS A 240 6.86 2.21 6.31
CA HIS A 240 5.78 2.91 7.02
C HIS A 240 5.82 4.44 6.88
N LEU A 241 4.66 5.11 7.02
CA LEU A 241 4.55 6.57 6.85
C LEU A 241 5.35 7.42 7.86
N TRP A 242 5.75 6.84 9.00
CA TRP A 242 6.60 7.49 10.01
C TRP A 242 8.10 7.40 9.70
N ALA A 243 8.51 6.71 8.63
CA ALA A 243 9.92 6.40 8.40
C ALA A 243 10.59 7.67 7.87
N PRO A 244 11.67 8.15 8.50
CA PRO A 244 12.32 9.42 8.15
C PRO A 244 13.05 9.40 6.80
N VAL A 245 13.49 8.22 6.34
CA VAL A 245 14.51 8.07 5.31
C VAL A 245 13.86 7.45 4.09
N ALA A 246 13.75 8.27 3.04
CA ALA A 246 13.79 7.76 1.68
C ALA A 246 15.14 7.06 1.54
N ARG A 247 15.15 5.73 1.51
CA ARG A 247 16.39 5.02 1.19
C ARG A 247 16.75 5.42 -0.24
N ASP A 248 18.03 5.63 -0.52
CA ASP A 248 18.50 6.09 -1.84
C ASP A 248 18.11 5.12 -2.98
N ASP A 249 17.65 3.92 -2.65
CA ASP A 249 17.21 2.83 -3.53
C ASP A 249 15.69 2.63 -3.61
N LEU A 250 14.88 3.38 -2.85
CA LEU A 250 13.43 3.19 -2.79
C LEU A 250 12.69 4.54 -2.80
N ASP A 251 11.89 4.78 -3.85
CA ASP A 251 11.05 5.98 -4.11
C ASP A 251 9.99 6.30 -3.04
N ARG A 252 10.39 6.46 -1.79
CA ARG A 252 9.47 6.53 -0.66
C ARG A 252 9.77 7.74 0.19
N LEU A 253 8.82 8.66 0.25
CA LEU A 253 8.88 9.80 1.16
C LEU A 253 8.09 9.49 2.45
N ALA A 254 8.23 10.36 3.44
CA ALA A 254 7.55 10.24 4.73
C ALA A 254 6.26 11.08 4.79
N GLY A 255 5.32 10.66 5.64
CA GLY A 255 4.08 11.40 5.91
C GLY A 255 3.22 11.66 4.67
N CYS A 256 2.61 12.84 4.57
CA CYS A 256 1.71 13.14 3.45
C CYS A 256 2.45 13.15 2.10
N ALA A 257 3.72 13.54 2.09
CA ALA A 257 4.55 13.56 0.89
C ALA A 257 4.77 12.16 0.30
N ALA A 258 4.64 11.09 1.09
CA ALA A 258 4.75 9.70 0.63
C ALA A 258 3.83 9.40 -0.56
N CYS A 259 2.62 9.96 -0.55
CA CYS A 259 1.64 9.77 -1.61
C CYS A 259 1.54 10.99 -2.53
N HIS A 260 1.60 12.19 -1.94
CA HIS A 260 1.22 13.41 -2.64
C HIS A 260 2.37 14.07 -3.42
N ALA A 261 3.63 13.82 -3.08
CA ALA A 261 4.75 14.41 -3.80
C ALA A 261 5.19 13.51 -4.97
N PRO A 262 5.52 14.08 -6.14
CA PRO A 262 6.11 13.30 -7.23
C PRO A 262 7.52 12.86 -6.83
N CYS A 263 7.88 11.64 -7.18
CA CYS A 263 9.19 11.01 -7.00
C CYS A 263 9.44 10.08 -8.20
N HIS A 264 10.68 9.98 -8.65
CA HIS A 264 11.11 9.05 -9.70
C HIS A 264 11.98 7.96 -9.08
N GLU A 265 12.20 6.86 -9.82
CA GLU A 265 12.95 5.65 -9.42
C GLU A 265 14.34 5.88 -8.84
N ASP A 266 14.97 7.02 -9.16
CA ASP A 266 16.29 7.38 -8.64
C ASP A 266 16.24 8.31 -7.41
N GLY A 267 15.04 8.70 -6.96
CA GLY A 267 14.82 9.63 -5.86
C GLY A 267 15.44 11.02 -6.07
N ARG A 268 15.72 11.44 -7.31
CA ARG A 268 16.46 12.71 -7.58
C ARG A 268 15.53 13.90 -7.80
N TYR A 269 15.96 15.05 -7.26
CA TYR A 269 15.30 16.34 -7.53
C TYR A 269 15.56 16.80 -8.96
N ARG A 270 14.49 17.20 -9.63
CA ARG A 270 14.48 17.69 -11.01
C ARG A 270 13.93 19.11 -11.14
N GLY A 271 13.43 19.70 -10.05
CA GLY A 271 12.86 21.04 -10.03
C GLY A 271 13.86 22.20 -10.12
N GLY A 272 13.35 23.42 -9.97
CA GLY A 272 14.07 24.66 -10.24
C GLY A 272 14.96 25.18 -9.10
N ASP A 273 14.81 24.68 -7.87
CA ASP A 273 15.55 25.20 -6.71
C ASP A 273 17.07 24.99 -6.84
N PRO A 274 17.90 26.06 -6.87
CA PRO A 274 19.35 25.99 -7.03
C PRO A 274 20.09 25.39 -5.83
N THR A 275 19.42 25.27 -4.68
CA THR A 275 20.02 24.85 -3.41
C THR A 275 19.90 23.36 -3.16
N ILE A 276 19.03 22.66 -3.89
CA ILE A 276 18.82 21.21 -3.75
C ILE A 276 19.79 20.47 -4.67
N ASP A 277 20.50 19.50 -4.10
CA ASP A 277 21.38 18.60 -4.85
C ASP A 277 20.56 17.63 -5.71
N ARG A 278 20.91 17.59 -7.00
CA ARG A 278 20.22 16.78 -8.02
C ARG A 278 20.87 15.42 -8.24
N THR A 279 22.02 15.19 -7.61
CA THR A 279 22.81 13.96 -7.76
C THR A 279 22.53 12.96 -6.64
N SER A 280 22.16 13.45 -5.45
CA SER A 280 21.70 12.61 -4.34
C SER A 280 20.26 12.14 -4.51
N GLY A 281 20.00 10.93 -4.02
CA GLY A 281 18.66 10.37 -3.89
C GLY A 281 17.90 10.91 -2.67
N GLY A 282 16.70 10.38 -2.47
CA GLY A 282 15.87 10.67 -1.31
C GLY A 282 15.13 12.01 -1.33
N HIS A 283 14.92 12.59 -2.51
CA HIS A 283 14.13 13.81 -2.72
C HIS A 283 12.88 13.53 -3.55
N ALA A 284 11.87 14.37 -3.38
CA ALA A 284 10.81 14.49 -4.38
C ALA A 284 11.40 14.99 -5.71
N ALA A 285 10.75 14.67 -6.82
CA ALA A 285 11.12 15.16 -8.14
C ALA A 285 11.05 16.69 -8.23
N THR A 286 10.09 17.31 -7.55
CA THR A 286 9.85 18.76 -7.53
C THR A 286 9.25 19.17 -6.18
N HIS A 287 9.15 20.47 -5.91
CA HIS A 287 8.47 20.99 -4.72
C HIS A 287 6.93 21.02 -4.87
N THR A 288 6.34 20.17 -5.71
CA THR A 288 4.88 20.15 -5.94
C THR A 288 4.19 19.00 -5.21
N ILE A 289 2.88 19.12 -4.96
CA ILE A 289 2.01 18.02 -4.55
C ILE A 289 0.82 17.85 -5.49
N THR A 290 0.27 16.65 -5.55
CA THR A 290 -0.89 16.30 -6.38
C THR A 290 -1.95 15.53 -5.60
N ALA A 291 -3.22 15.74 -5.97
CA ALA A 291 -4.35 14.90 -5.54
C ALA A 291 -4.69 13.80 -6.57
N ARG A 292 -4.08 13.84 -7.77
CA ARG A 292 -4.14 12.78 -8.78
C ARG A 292 -2.98 11.82 -8.50
N ILE A 293 -3.19 10.88 -7.58
CA ILE A 293 -2.17 9.96 -7.08
C ILE A 293 -2.03 8.78 -8.03
N PRO A 294 -0.93 8.68 -8.80
CA PRO A 294 -0.75 7.58 -9.74
C PRO A 294 -0.44 6.28 -9.00
N ASP A 295 -0.74 5.13 -9.61
CA ASP A 295 -0.64 3.81 -8.97
C ASP A 295 0.79 3.48 -8.51
N GLU A 296 1.80 4.04 -9.17
CA GLU A 296 3.21 3.89 -8.79
C GLU A 296 3.48 4.35 -7.35
N ARG A 297 2.73 5.35 -6.84
CA ARG A 297 2.83 5.77 -5.43
C ARG A 297 2.36 4.68 -4.47
N CYS A 298 1.29 3.97 -4.84
CA CYS A 298 0.79 2.85 -4.06
C CYS A 298 1.75 1.66 -4.18
N ARG A 299 2.21 1.34 -5.39
CA ARG A 299 3.15 0.24 -5.68
C ARG A 299 4.47 0.40 -4.95
N GLY A 300 4.93 1.64 -4.77
CA GLY A 300 6.14 1.96 -4.00
C GLY A 300 6.21 1.21 -2.68
N CYS A 301 5.09 1.04 -1.96
CA CYS A 301 5.02 0.24 -0.72
C CYS A 301 4.28 -1.10 -0.89
N HIS A 302 3.23 -1.15 -1.72
CA HIS A 302 2.35 -2.32 -1.87
C HIS A 302 2.87 -3.40 -2.84
N HIS A 303 4.15 -3.36 -3.20
CA HIS A 303 4.80 -4.38 -4.03
C HIS A 303 5.34 -5.60 -3.27
N ARG A 304 5.51 -5.55 -1.94
CA ARG A 304 6.10 -6.65 -1.14
C ARG A 304 5.12 -7.40 -0.25
N SER A 305 4.13 -6.73 0.35
CA SER A 305 3.20 -7.36 1.33
C SER A 305 2.25 -8.36 0.65
N GLY A 306 0.93 -8.16 0.61
CA GLY A 306 0.03 -9.01 -0.19
C GLY A 306 0.27 -8.94 -1.71
N ARG A 307 1.36 -8.31 -2.15
CA ARG A 307 1.72 -7.96 -3.53
C ARG A 307 0.59 -7.29 -4.31
N ILE A 308 -0.33 -6.62 -3.61
CA ILE A 308 -1.55 -6.03 -4.20
C ILE A 308 -1.21 -5.10 -5.38
N GLY A 309 -0.17 -4.27 -5.23
CA GLY A 309 0.26 -3.36 -6.30
C GLY A 309 0.91 -4.06 -7.49
N LEU A 310 1.42 -5.29 -7.33
CA LEU A 310 1.90 -6.09 -8.46
C LEU A 310 0.73 -6.82 -9.10
N ASN A 311 -0.09 -7.50 -8.29
CA ASN A 311 -1.22 -8.29 -8.74
C ASN A 311 -2.22 -7.49 -9.58
N TYR A 312 -2.58 -6.29 -9.11
CA TYR A 312 -3.52 -5.41 -9.80
C TYR A 312 -3.06 -5.08 -11.22
N HIS A 313 -1.75 -4.94 -11.40
CA HIS A 313 -1.09 -4.65 -12.67
C HIS A 313 -0.71 -5.91 -13.45
N GLY A 314 -1.09 -7.10 -12.99
CA GLY A 314 -0.76 -8.36 -13.67
C GLY A 314 0.70 -8.77 -13.50
N GLN A 315 1.35 -8.45 -12.39
CA GLN A 315 2.74 -8.83 -12.14
C GLN A 315 2.87 -9.75 -10.94
N MET A 316 3.65 -10.82 -11.08
CA MET A 316 3.90 -11.80 -10.02
C MET A 316 5.39 -11.87 -9.70
N GLU A 317 5.73 -11.69 -8.43
CA GLU A 317 7.12 -11.81 -7.92
C GLU A 317 7.63 -13.24 -8.13
N SER A 318 8.78 -13.37 -8.80
CA SER A 318 9.46 -14.65 -9.04
C SER A 318 10.80 -14.68 -8.32
N GLU A 319 11.06 -15.75 -7.57
CA GLU A 319 12.38 -16.01 -6.95
C GLU A 319 13.37 -16.64 -7.94
N GLN A 320 12.98 -16.74 -9.19
CA GLN A 320 13.80 -17.33 -10.22
C GLN A 320 14.87 -16.34 -10.68
N TYR A 321 15.97 -16.85 -11.19
CA TYR A 321 17.09 -16.06 -11.71
C TYR A 321 16.86 -15.64 -13.18
N GLY A 322 15.61 -15.34 -13.54
CA GLY A 322 15.19 -15.07 -14.92
C GLY A 322 14.57 -16.27 -15.65
N THR A 323 14.02 -17.26 -14.92
CA THR A 323 13.19 -18.33 -15.50
C THR A 323 11.69 -18.12 -15.20
N PRO A 324 10.76 -18.67 -16.01
CA PRO A 324 10.98 -19.43 -17.25
C PRO A 324 11.64 -18.59 -18.36
N TYR A 325 12.32 -19.27 -19.29
CA TYR A 325 13.01 -18.58 -20.40
C TYR A 325 12.00 -17.85 -21.28
N VAL A 326 12.31 -16.61 -21.63
CA VAL A 326 11.52 -15.78 -22.54
C VAL A 326 12.23 -15.74 -23.87
N ARG A 327 11.58 -16.28 -24.91
CA ARG A 327 12.14 -16.36 -26.29
C ARG A 327 13.52 -17.05 -26.35
N GLY A 328 13.72 -18.08 -25.54
CA GLY A 328 14.95 -18.89 -25.53
C GLY A 328 16.10 -18.35 -24.67
N GLY A 329 15.91 -17.24 -23.95
CA GLY A 329 16.90 -16.71 -23.00
C GLY A 329 16.30 -16.44 -21.62
N LEU A 330 17.15 -16.07 -20.65
CA LEU A 330 16.68 -15.60 -19.34
C LEU A 330 15.82 -14.33 -19.50
N SER A 331 14.75 -14.24 -18.72
CA SER A 331 14.02 -13.00 -18.52
C SER A 331 14.91 -11.99 -17.80
N ASP A 332 14.92 -10.74 -18.27
CA ASP A 332 15.51 -9.57 -17.64
C ASP A 332 14.46 -8.67 -16.95
N ASN A 333 13.21 -9.15 -16.86
CA ASN A 333 12.11 -8.40 -16.27
C ASN A 333 12.23 -8.36 -14.74
N THR A 334 12.70 -7.23 -14.22
CA THR A 334 12.92 -7.00 -12.79
C THR A 334 12.26 -5.70 -12.31
N LEU A 335 11.91 -5.67 -11.02
CA LEU A 335 11.61 -4.44 -10.29
C LEU A 335 12.89 -3.60 -10.09
N SER A 336 12.73 -2.35 -9.66
CA SER A 336 13.85 -1.45 -9.37
C SER A 336 14.79 -1.95 -8.27
N ASP A 337 14.32 -2.85 -7.40
CA ASP A 337 15.12 -3.52 -6.38
C ASP A 337 15.76 -4.84 -6.84
N GLY A 338 15.69 -5.15 -8.14
CA GLY A 338 16.34 -6.31 -8.78
C GLY A 338 15.56 -7.62 -8.68
N ARG A 339 14.39 -7.65 -8.02
CA ARG A 339 13.56 -8.87 -7.95
C ARG A 339 12.90 -9.15 -9.30
N PHE A 340 12.93 -10.40 -9.73
CA PHE A 340 12.30 -10.82 -10.98
C PHE A 340 10.78 -10.83 -10.88
N VAL A 341 10.12 -10.53 -11.99
CA VAL A 341 8.66 -10.58 -12.11
C VAL A 341 8.22 -11.29 -13.37
N LEU A 342 7.09 -11.98 -13.29
CA LEU A 342 6.36 -12.55 -14.41
C LEU A 342 5.15 -11.68 -14.71
N ASP A 343 4.93 -11.40 -16.00
CA ASP A 343 3.72 -10.73 -16.45
C ASP A 343 2.62 -11.77 -16.67
N LEU A 344 1.54 -11.62 -15.90
CA LEU A 344 0.32 -12.40 -15.90
C LEU A 344 -0.87 -11.54 -16.36
N VAL A 345 -2.08 -12.10 -16.32
CA VAL A 345 -3.29 -11.33 -16.60
C VAL A 345 -3.54 -10.30 -15.48
N PRO A 346 -3.70 -9.00 -15.82
CA PRO A 346 -4.02 -7.97 -14.84
C PRO A 346 -5.49 -7.99 -14.42
N ASP A 347 -5.79 -7.28 -13.34
CA ASP A 347 -7.16 -7.01 -12.92
C ASP A 347 -7.94 -6.30 -14.05
N ILE A 348 -9.19 -6.70 -14.26
CA ILE A 348 -10.05 -6.12 -15.31
C ILE A 348 -10.26 -4.62 -15.11
N HIS A 349 -10.29 -4.12 -13.87
CA HIS A 349 -10.45 -2.70 -13.59
C HIS A 349 -9.20 -1.93 -14.06
N HIS A 350 -8.01 -2.46 -13.78
CA HIS A 350 -6.76 -1.91 -14.26
C HIS A 350 -6.69 -1.94 -15.79
N GLU A 351 -7.00 -3.09 -16.41
CA GLU A 351 -7.05 -3.26 -17.87
C GLU A 351 -7.98 -2.24 -18.53
N LYS A 352 -9.10 -1.89 -17.87
CA LYS A 352 -10.03 -0.88 -18.36
C LYS A 352 -9.59 0.57 -18.09
N GLY A 353 -8.52 0.80 -17.34
CA GLY A 353 -7.93 2.12 -17.08
C GLY A 353 -8.38 2.76 -15.77
N MET A 354 -8.85 1.98 -14.80
CA MET A 354 -9.04 2.45 -13.43
C MET A 354 -7.72 2.37 -12.65
N GLY A 355 -7.50 3.33 -11.76
CA GLY A 355 -6.39 3.29 -10.81
C GLY A 355 -6.85 2.92 -9.40
N CYS A 356 -5.88 2.74 -8.50
CA CYS A 356 -6.08 2.42 -7.10
C CYS A 356 -7.04 3.38 -6.41
N ILE A 357 -6.92 4.69 -6.66
CA ILE A 357 -7.75 5.73 -6.04
C ILE A 357 -9.19 5.76 -6.56
N ASP A 358 -9.51 5.06 -7.64
CA ASP A 358 -10.89 4.98 -8.14
C ASP A 358 -11.75 4.14 -7.19
N CYS A 359 -11.17 3.10 -6.60
CA CYS A 359 -11.77 2.31 -5.52
C CYS A 359 -11.39 2.86 -4.14
N HIS A 360 -10.10 3.05 -3.84
CA HIS A 360 -9.65 3.47 -2.51
C HIS A 360 -9.92 4.96 -2.27
N THR A 361 -10.96 5.26 -1.49
CA THR A 361 -11.34 6.64 -1.16
C THR A 361 -10.36 7.31 -0.19
N ALA A 362 -10.54 8.61 0.03
CA ALA A 362 -9.76 9.36 1.00
C ALA A 362 -9.92 8.81 2.43
N GLN A 363 -11.12 8.34 2.81
CA GLN A 363 -11.37 7.76 4.14
C GLN A 363 -10.74 6.38 4.27
N ASP A 364 -10.63 5.65 3.16
CA ASP A 364 -10.00 4.33 3.13
C ASP A 364 -8.48 4.45 3.34
N THR A 365 -7.85 5.40 2.64
CA THR A 365 -6.38 5.57 2.62
C THR A 365 -5.86 6.48 3.73
N MET A 366 -6.45 7.65 3.89
CA MET A 366 -6.06 8.66 4.88
C MET A 366 -6.78 8.52 6.22
N GLY A 367 -7.63 7.52 6.37
CA GLY A 367 -8.41 7.26 7.57
C GLY A 367 -9.65 8.14 7.73
N ASP A 368 -10.52 7.72 8.63
CA ASP A 368 -11.79 8.37 8.98
C ASP A 368 -11.81 8.94 10.41
N GLY A 369 -10.64 8.98 11.06
CA GLY A 369 -10.48 9.51 12.41
C GLY A 369 -10.69 8.49 13.52
N ALA A 370 -11.13 7.26 13.21
CA ALA A 370 -11.16 6.16 14.16
C ALA A 370 -9.81 5.41 14.19
N VAL A 371 -9.54 4.75 15.32
CA VAL A 371 -8.41 3.82 15.47
C VAL A 371 -8.93 2.39 15.36
N PHE A 372 -8.42 1.64 14.38
CA PHE A 372 -8.87 0.29 14.09
C PHE A 372 -7.97 -0.77 14.69
N LYS A 373 -8.59 -1.82 15.26
CA LYS A 373 -7.85 -3.01 15.74
C LYS A 373 -7.63 -4.05 14.65
N PHE A 374 -8.39 -4.00 13.56
CA PHE A 374 -8.30 -4.96 12.46
C PHE A 374 -8.38 -4.25 11.11
N MET A 375 -7.62 -4.74 10.13
CA MET A 375 -7.55 -4.13 8.81
C MET A 375 -8.91 -4.06 8.10
N LYS A 376 -9.66 -5.16 8.17
CA LYS A 376 -10.99 -5.29 7.57
C LYS A 376 -12.02 -4.24 8.01
N ASP A 377 -11.80 -3.59 9.15
CA ASP A 377 -12.74 -2.64 9.73
C ASP A 377 -12.53 -1.22 9.16
N GLN A 378 -11.32 -0.88 8.73
CA GLN A 378 -11.05 0.40 8.07
C GLN A 378 -11.56 0.42 6.63
N ILE A 379 -11.53 -0.72 5.93
CA ILE A 379 -11.89 -0.82 4.51
C ILE A 379 -13.25 -0.18 4.23
N GLU A 380 -13.26 0.75 3.28
CA GLU A 380 -14.47 1.50 2.87
C GLU A 380 -15.25 0.82 1.76
N ILE A 381 -14.55 0.37 0.72
CA ILE A 381 -15.16 -0.10 -0.52
C ILE A 381 -15.14 -1.61 -0.61
N ARG A 382 -16.27 -2.16 -1.04
CA ARG A 382 -16.45 -3.56 -1.42
C ARG A 382 -17.07 -3.66 -2.81
N CYS A 383 -17.04 -4.85 -3.39
CA CYS A 383 -17.67 -5.12 -4.68
C CYS A 383 -19.14 -4.71 -4.68
N GLU A 384 -19.83 -5.02 -3.58
CA GLU A 384 -21.26 -4.82 -3.38
C GLU A 384 -21.65 -3.33 -3.32
N ASP A 385 -20.72 -2.43 -2.97
CA ASP A 385 -20.98 -0.99 -2.93
C ASP A 385 -21.18 -0.38 -4.32
N CYS A 386 -20.61 -1.02 -5.35
CA CYS A 386 -20.73 -0.60 -6.75
C CYS A 386 -21.66 -1.53 -7.55
N HIS A 387 -21.46 -2.84 -7.43
CA HIS A 387 -22.14 -3.84 -8.25
C HIS A 387 -23.45 -4.34 -7.63
N GLY A 388 -23.67 -4.10 -6.34
CA GLY A 388 -24.72 -4.73 -5.55
C GLY A 388 -24.34 -6.14 -5.10
N GLY A 389 -25.13 -6.69 -4.18
CA GLY A 389 -25.07 -8.09 -3.79
C GLY A 389 -26.00 -8.96 -4.64
N TYR A 390 -26.02 -10.26 -4.34
CA TYR A 390 -26.86 -11.25 -5.04
C TYR A 390 -28.35 -10.86 -5.09
N THR A 391 -28.88 -10.37 -3.96
CA THR A 391 -30.31 -10.03 -3.81
C THR A 391 -30.59 -8.56 -3.53
N SER A 392 -29.55 -7.76 -3.27
CA SER A 392 -29.71 -6.36 -2.83
C SER A 392 -28.91 -5.42 -3.74
N PRO A 393 -29.53 -4.37 -4.31
CA PRO A 393 -28.83 -3.41 -5.15
C PRO A 393 -27.80 -2.61 -4.35
N PRO A 394 -26.82 -1.95 -5.00
CA PRO A 394 -25.92 -1.05 -4.30
C PRO A 394 -26.70 0.11 -3.70
N THR A 395 -26.21 0.63 -2.57
CA THR A 395 -26.82 1.79 -1.91
C THR A 395 -26.62 3.04 -2.76
N ALA A 396 -27.71 3.76 -3.01
CA ALA A 396 -27.69 5.04 -3.72
C ALA A 396 -28.23 6.16 -2.84
N MET A 397 -27.74 7.38 -3.06
CA MET A 397 -28.17 8.58 -2.35
C MET A 397 -28.25 9.79 -3.27
N GLN A 398 -29.04 10.79 -2.90
CA GLN A 398 -29.04 12.09 -3.59
C GLN A 398 -27.97 13.00 -3.00
N VAL A 399 -27.27 13.71 -3.88
CA VAL A 399 -26.33 14.77 -3.49
C VAL A 399 -27.10 15.93 -2.88
N LYS A 400 -26.75 16.26 -1.64
CA LYS A 400 -27.31 17.41 -0.93
C LYS A 400 -26.50 18.66 -1.20
N LYS A 401 -27.15 19.81 -1.23
CA LYS A 401 -26.48 21.11 -1.31
C LYS A 401 -25.55 21.31 -0.13
N GLY A 402 -24.30 21.70 -0.40
CA GLY A 402 -23.31 21.96 0.63
C GLY A 402 -22.86 20.71 1.40
N ASP A 403 -22.97 19.52 0.80
CA ASP A 403 -22.37 18.31 1.36
C ASP A 403 -20.84 18.45 1.35
N PRO A 404 -20.19 18.51 2.53
CA PRO A 404 -18.77 18.85 2.61
C PRO A 404 -17.86 17.80 1.98
N LEU A 405 -18.25 16.52 1.97
CA LEU A 405 -17.43 15.45 1.39
C LEU A 405 -17.51 15.44 -0.13
N VAL A 406 -18.69 15.70 -0.68
CA VAL A 406 -18.89 15.85 -2.12
C VAL A 406 -18.18 17.10 -2.62
N ASP A 407 -18.39 18.25 -1.96
CA ASP A 407 -17.78 19.54 -2.34
C ASP A 407 -16.25 19.49 -2.28
N ALA A 408 -15.68 18.84 -1.26
CA ALA A 408 -14.24 18.65 -1.16
C ALA A 408 -13.69 17.83 -2.34
N THR A 409 -14.40 16.77 -2.75
CA THR A 409 -13.97 15.89 -3.85
C THR A 409 -14.02 16.60 -5.20
N ILE A 410 -15.09 17.33 -5.49
CA ILE A 410 -15.24 18.10 -6.74
C ILE A 410 -14.17 19.18 -6.84
N ARG A 411 -13.87 19.87 -5.74
CA ARG A 411 -12.88 20.95 -5.69
C ARG A 411 -11.47 20.48 -6.04
N ILE A 412 -11.09 19.29 -5.59
CA ILE A 412 -9.73 18.75 -5.79
C ILE A 412 -9.60 17.90 -7.06
N ASN A 413 -10.72 17.55 -7.71
CA ASN A 413 -10.70 16.70 -8.89
C ASN A 413 -11.66 17.19 -9.98
N ALA A 414 -11.09 17.77 -11.05
CA ALA A 414 -11.84 18.34 -12.16
C ALA A 414 -12.68 17.34 -12.98
N TYR A 415 -12.45 16.03 -12.84
CA TYR A 415 -13.21 15.00 -13.56
C TYR A 415 -14.51 14.63 -12.83
N VAL A 416 -14.58 14.83 -11.52
CA VAL A 416 -15.77 14.52 -10.73
C VAL A 416 -16.75 15.69 -10.83
N LYS A 417 -17.91 15.45 -11.48
CA LYS A 417 -18.89 16.50 -11.84
C LYS A 417 -20.26 16.29 -11.20
N ALA A 418 -20.32 15.79 -9.97
CA ALA A 418 -21.57 15.62 -9.23
C ALA A 418 -22.19 16.99 -8.88
N ARG A 419 -23.52 17.08 -8.92
CA ARG A 419 -24.30 18.30 -8.64
C ARG A 419 -25.40 18.01 -7.63
N GLU A 420 -25.92 19.06 -7.00
CA GLU A 420 -27.12 18.97 -6.16
C GLU A 420 -28.26 18.25 -6.91
N GLY A 421 -28.89 17.27 -6.26
CA GLY A 421 -29.96 16.45 -6.82
C GLY A 421 -29.50 15.24 -7.64
N ASP A 422 -28.23 15.15 -8.03
CA ASP A 422 -27.72 13.95 -8.70
C ASP A 422 -27.85 12.73 -7.80
N THR A 423 -28.17 11.58 -8.39
CA THR A 423 -28.12 10.30 -7.68
C THR A 423 -26.72 9.70 -7.83
N ILE A 424 -26.05 9.44 -6.72
CA ILE A 424 -24.72 8.82 -6.65
C ILE A 424 -24.78 7.54 -5.83
N LEU A 425 -23.78 6.66 -5.95
CA LEU A 425 -23.64 5.53 -5.03
C LEU A 425 -23.10 5.99 -3.67
N ALA A 426 -23.30 5.15 -2.66
CA ALA A 426 -22.76 5.32 -1.32
C ALA A 426 -22.09 4.02 -0.85
N THR A 427 -21.05 4.15 -0.04
CA THR A 427 -20.40 2.98 0.58
C THR A 427 -21.33 2.29 1.56
N SER A 428 -21.03 1.05 1.91
CA SER A 428 -21.69 0.29 2.99
C SER A 428 -21.63 0.99 4.36
N LYS A 429 -20.70 1.94 4.54
CA LYS A 429 -20.61 2.82 5.72
C LYS A 429 -21.38 4.15 5.57
N GLY A 430 -22.15 4.30 4.50
CA GLY A 430 -23.02 5.46 4.24
C GLY A 430 -22.31 6.70 3.71
N ARG A 431 -21.09 6.57 3.16
CA ARG A 431 -20.32 7.71 2.65
C ARG A 431 -20.57 7.93 1.15
N PRO A 432 -20.67 9.19 0.68
CA PRO A 432 -20.97 9.46 -0.73
C PRO A 432 -19.81 9.06 -1.66
N LEU A 433 -20.16 8.51 -2.83
CA LEU A 433 -19.23 8.24 -3.93
C LEU A 433 -19.53 9.15 -5.12
N PRO A 434 -19.12 10.44 -5.08
CA PRO A 434 -19.46 11.41 -6.12
C PRO A 434 -18.84 11.07 -7.49
N SER A 435 -17.83 10.20 -7.53
CA SER A 435 -17.27 9.67 -8.77
C SER A 435 -18.15 8.60 -9.44
N VAL A 436 -19.18 8.07 -8.76
CA VAL A 436 -20.09 7.05 -9.30
C VAL A 436 -21.52 7.57 -9.34
N ARG A 437 -21.95 8.05 -10.50
CA ARG A 437 -23.23 8.76 -10.70
C ARG A 437 -24.20 7.95 -11.55
N LYS A 438 -25.50 8.11 -11.29
CA LYS A 438 -26.56 7.60 -12.15
C LYS A 438 -26.64 8.48 -13.41
N THR A 439 -26.74 7.83 -14.56
CA THR A 439 -26.96 8.44 -15.87
C THR A 439 -28.13 7.74 -16.56
N ASP A 440 -28.51 8.20 -17.75
CA ASP A 440 -29.52 7.53 -18.59
C ASP A 440 -29.12 6.10 -18.98
N LYS A 441 -27.81 5.78 -18.94
CA LYS A 441 -27.24 4.46 -19.25
C LYS A 441 -27.02 3.58 -18.01
N GLY A 442 -27.49 4.02 -16.84
CA GLY A 442 -27.21 3.38 -15.55
C GLY A 442 -26.08 4.08 -14.78
N PHE A 443 -25.51 3.39 -13.79
CA PHE A 443 -24.42 3.94 -12.98
C PHE A 443 -23.10 3.94 -13.76
N VAL A 444 -22.36 5.05 -13.66
CA VAL A 444 -21.08 5.26 -14.33
C VAL A 444 -20.08 5.79 -13.31
N LEU A 445 -18.92 5.12 -13.22
CA LEU A 445 -17.74 5.60 -12.50
C LEU A 445 -16.90 6.48 -13.43
N VAL A 446 -16.49 7.66 -12.97
CA VAL A 446 -15.50 8.49 -13.64
C VAL A 446 -14.16 8.32 -12.94
N SER A 447 -13.13 7.89 -13.69
CA SER A 447 -11.78 7.74 -13.13
C SER A 447 -11.25 9.09 -12.67
N LYS A 448 -10.79 9.15 -11.42
CA LYS A 448 -10.16 10.30 -10.78
C LYS A 448 -8.77 10.57 -11.35
N LEU A 449 -8.17 9.59 -12.03
CA LEU A 449 -6.87 9.73 -12.69
C LEU A 449 -6.99 10.18 -14.14
N THR A 450 -7.85 9.55 -14.91
CA THR A 450 -7.89 9.73 -16.38
C THR A 450 -9.11 10.51 -16.86
N GLY A 451 -10.15 10.66 -16.04
CA GLY A 451 -11.44 11.20 -16.45
C GLY A 451 -12.26 10.25 -17.32
N LYS A 452 -11.75 9.04 -17.60
CA LYS A 452 -12.45 8.02 -18.37
C LYS A 452 -13.71 7.56 -17.64
N GLU A 453 -14.77 7.35 -18.39
CA GLU A 453 -16.03 6.81 -17.86
C GLU A 453 -16.08 5.28 -17.98
N HIS A 454 -16.51 4.63 -16.90
CA HIS A 454 -16.61 3.19 -16.76
C HIS A 454 -18.05 2.82 -16.36
N PRO A 455 -18.81 2.14 -17.24
CA PRO A 455 -20.13 1.65 -16.89
C PRO A 455 -20.06 0.64 -15.73
N VAL A 456 -20.84 0.88 -14.67
CA VAL A 456 -20.92 -0.02 -13.52
C VAL A 456 -22.04 -1.03 -13.77
N LYS A 457 -21.68 -2.31 -13.87
CA LYS A 457 -22.64 -3.39 -14.05
C LYS A 457 -23.28 -3.75 -12.71
N ILE A 458 -24.60 -3.59 -12.61
CA ILE A 458 -25.36 -4.05 -11.45
C ILE A 458 -25.66 -5.54 -11.62
N VAL A 459 -25.23 -6.36 -10.66
CA VAL A 459 -25.36 -7.83 -10.69
C VAL A 459 -26.56 -8.33 -9.89
N THR A 460 -27.19 -7.46 -9.11
CA THR A 460 -28.35 -7.81 -8.30
C THR A 460 -29.49 -8.38 -9.14
N GLY A 461 -29.97 -9.57 -8.76
CA GLY A 461 -31.03 -10.25 -9.47
C GLY A 461 -30.59 -10.94 -10.78
N ASP A 462 -29.31 -10.88 -11.14
CA ASP A 462 -28.78 -11.66 -12.27
C ASP A 462 -28.79 -13.16 -11.92
N ARG A 463 -29.57 -13.93 -12.68
CA ARG A 463 -29.67 -15.38 -12.49
C ARG A 463 -28.55 -16.15 -13.19
N LYS A 464 -27.72 -15.50 -14.00
CA LYS A 464 -26.57 -16.13 -14.68
C LYS A 464 -25.43 -16.35 -13.67
N GLY A 465 -25.54 -17.40 -12.87
CA GLY A 465 -24.52 -17.83 -11.90
C GLY A 465 -24.55 -17.11 -10.54
N HIS A 466 -24.93 -15.83 -10.47
CA HIS A 466 -24.92 -15.06 -9.21
C HIS A 466 -26.04 -15.44 -8.22
N ALA A 467 -27.12 -16.07 -8.68
CA ALA A 467 -28.23 -16.52 -7.82
C ALA A 467 -28.29 -18.05 -7.68
N MET A 468 -27.16 -18.75 -7.85
CA MET A 468 -27.12 -20.21 -7.82
C MET A 468 -27.31 -20.78 -6.39
N PRO A 469 -28.26 -21.71 -6.18
CA PRO A 469 -28.40 -22.42 -4.92
C PRO A 469 -27.11 -23.11 -4.48
N GLY A 470 -26.79 -23.07 -3.19
CA GLY A 470 -25.57 -23.65 -2.60
C GLY A 470 -24.36 -22.71 -2.60
N HIS A 471 -24.37 -21.65 -3.41
CA HIS A 471 -23.24 -20.72 -3.58
C HIS A 471 -23.39 -19.42 -2.78
N GLN A 472 -24.44 -19.29 -1.96
CA GLN A 472 -24.75 -18.05 -1.23
C GLN A 472 -23.67 -17.65 -0.21
N ARG A 473 -22.80 -18.59 0.20
CA ARG A 473 -21.68 -18.33 1.11
C ARG A 473 -20.42 -17.83 0.41
N LEU A 474 -20.34 -17.80 -0.92
CA LEU A 474 -19.14 -17.37 -1.65
C LEU A 474 -18.98 -15.85 -1.67
N GLU A 475 -17.76 -15.40 -1.39
CA GLU A 475 -17.34 -14.04 -1.71
C GLU A 475 -17.22 -13.84 -3.23
N CYS A 476 -17.39 -12.59 -3.69
CA CYS A 476 -17.23 -12.27 -5.10
C CYS A 476 -15.82 -12.63 -5.61
N ASP A 477 -14.79 -12.41 -4.77
CA ASP A 477 -13.41 -12.77 -5.08
C ASP A 477 -13.17 -14.28 -5.21
N SER A 478 -14.05 -15.13 -4.67
CA SER A 478 -13.91 -16.59 -4.83
C SER A 478 -14.16 -17.03 -6.26
N CYS A 479 -15.08 -16.36 -6.96
CA CYS A 479 -15.36 -16.65 -8.37
C CYS A 479 -14.49 -15.78 -9.29
N HIS A 480 -14.23 -14.52 -8.91
CA HIS A 480 -13.68 -13.55 -9.84
C HIS A 480 -12.16 -13.36 -9.75
N SER A 481 -11.44 -14.02 -8.84
CA SER A 481 -9.96 -13.90 -8.79
C SER A 481 -9.30 -14.89 -9.73
N ALA A 482 -8.59 -14.40 -10.76
CA ALA A 482 -7.94 -15.28 -11.73
C ALA A 482 -6.74 -16.06 -11.16
N TRP A 483 -6.00 -15.44 -10.24
CA TRP A 483 -4.83 -16.03 -9.60
C TRP A 483 -4.52 -15.31 -8.28
N SER A 484 -3.69 -15.90 -7.42
CA SER A 484 -3.28 -15.27 -6.16
C SER A 484 -1.82 -15.54 -5.86
N PRO A 485 -1.03 -14.56 -5.36
CA PRO A 485 0.36 -14.80 -5.03
C PRO A 485 0.46 -15.70 -3.78
N GLN A 486 1.15 -16.83 -3.91
CA GLN A 486 1.28 -17.82 -2.84
C GLN A 486 2.77 -18.07 -2.55
N CYS A 487 3.25 -17.52 -1.43
CA CYS A 487 4.63 -17.63 -0.97
C CYS A 487 4.73 -18.65 0.18
N TYR A 488 5.22 -19.86 -0.10
CA TYR A 488 5.23 -20.96 0.86
C TYR A 488 6.56 -21.07 1.60
N GLY A 489 6.49 -21.47 2.88
CA GLY A 489 7.66 -21.93 3.61
C GLY A 489 8.72 -20.87 3.94
N CYS A 490 8.34 -19.77 4.60
CA CYS A 490 9.24 -18.65 4.92
C CYS A 490 10.25 -19.03 6.03
N HIS A 491 11.54 -18.94 5.71
CA HIS A 491 12.63 -19.16 6.65
C HIS A 491 13.19 -17.81 7.11
N GLN A 492 12.92 -17.45 8.36
CA GLN A 492 13.40 -16.21 8.97
C GLN A 492 14.62 -16.52 9.82
N ALA A 493 15.73 -15.81 9.59
CA ALA A 493 16.89 -15.90 10.44
C ALA A 493 17.34 -14.53 10.94
N ILE A 494 17.73 -14.46 12.22
CA ILE A 494 18.43 -13.30 12.79
C ILE A 494 19.90 -13.66 13.03
N ASN A 495 20.82 -12.88 12.46
CA ASN A 495 22.26 -13.08 12.58
C ASN A 495 22.89 -12.03 13.50
N PHE A 496 23.34 -12.46 14.69
CA PHE A 496 24.02 -11.61 15.67
C PHE A 496 25.48 -11.32 15.36
N GLY A 497 26.06 -11.94 14.34
CA GLY A 497 27.36 -11.54 13.78
C GLY A 497 27.30 -10.23 12.98
N ALA A 498 26.11 -9.69 12.71
CA ALA A 498 25.89 -8.46 11.95
C ALA A 498 24.93 -7.49 12.66
N GLN A 499 24.88 -6.25 12.17
CA GLN A 499 23.94 -5.23 12.64
C GLN A 499 22.79 -5.04 11.64
N GLY A 500 21.60 -4.74 12.16
CA GLY A 500 20.42 -4.37 11.39
C GLY A 500 19.99 -2.94 11.71
N PHE A 501 19.43 -2.23 10.73
CA PHE A 501 18.90 -0.89 10.93
C PHE A 501 17.48 -0.96 11.54
N ASP A 502 17.29 -0.41 12.74
CA ASP A 502 15.97 -0.24 13.35
C ASP A 502 15.28 0.99 12.74
N HIS A 503 14.23 0.77 11.93
CA HIS A 503 13.52 1.82 11.22
C HIS A 503 12.63 2.71 12.12
N VAL A 504 12.39 2.28 13.36
CA VAL A 504 11.59 3.05 14.32
C VAL A 504 12.46 3.97 15.18
N SER A 505 13.65 3.51 15.60
CA SER A 505 14.62 4.36 16.33
C SER A 505 15.66 5.04 15.44
N GLU A 506 15.74 4.66 14.17
CA GLU A 506 16.64 5.23 13.16
C GLU A 506 18.13 4.98 13.46
N THR A 507 18.44 3.81 14.02
CA THR A 507 19.79 3.44 14.48
C THR A 507 20.14 2.00 14.12
N PHE A 508 21.41 1.72 13.87
CA PHE A 508 21.90 0.33 13.77
C PHE A 508 21.96 -0.33 15.15
N THR A 509 21.38 -1.52 15.28
CA THR A 509 21.43 -2.35 16.49
C THR A 509 21.85 -3.78 16.14
N ALA A 510 22.28 -4.56 17.13
CA ALA A 510 22.79 -5.93 16.92
C ALA A 510 21.70 -6.87 16.36
N GLY A 511 22.07 -7.78 15.46
CA GLY A 511 21.16 -8.72 14.82
C GLY A 511 20.62 -8.19 13.49
N GLN A 512 21.03 -8.82 12.40
CA GLN A 512 20.49 -8.58 11.05
C GLN A 512 19.48 -9.67 10.68
N TRP A 513 18.30 -9.28 10.20
CA TRP A 513 17.30 -10.22 9.71
C TRP A 513 17.54 -10.57 8.23
N VAL A 514 17.36 -11.84 7.91
CA VAL A 514 17.29 -12.36 6.54
C VAL A 514 16.07 -13.26 6.41
N GLU A 515 15.41 -13.21 5.26
CA GLU A 515 14.28 -14.09 4.93
C GLU A 515 14.60 -14.90 3.68
N GLY A 516 14.24 -16.17 3.72
CA GLY A 516 14.15 -17.06 2.57
C GLY A 516 12.76 -17.66 2.51
N ARG A 517 12.52 -18.48 1.49
CA ARG A 517 11.24 -19.17 1.27
C ARG A 517 11.45 -20.48 0.52
N SER A 518 10.48 -21.39 0.60
CA SER A 518 10.57 -22.71 -0.03
C SER A 518 10.22 -22.64 -1.52
N TYR A 519 9.07 -22.07 -1.88
CA TYR A 519 8.67 -21.86 -3.28
C TYR A 519 7.53 -20.83 -3.41
N PHE A 520 7.30 -20.40 -4.64
CA PHE A 520 6.16 -19.56 -5.03
C PHE A 520 5.26 -20.28 -6.03
N ARG A 521 3.96 -19.99 -5.94
CA ARG A 521 2.96 -20.34 -6.95
C ARG A 521 1.97 -19.18 -7.12
N PHE A 522 1.22 -19.20 -8.20
CA PHE A 522 0.10 -18.29 -8.40
C PHE A 522 -1.18 -18.98 -8.88
N GLU A 523 -1.02 -20.16 -9.47
CA GLU A 523 -2.05 -20.98 -10.08
C GLU A 523 -2.90 -21.68 -9.03
N GLY A 524 -4.20 -21.79 -9.28
CA GLY A 524 -5.13 -22.49 -8.40
C GLY A 524 -5.27 -21.83 -7.03
N ASN A 525 -6.38 -21.13 -6.83
CA ASN A 525 -6.68 -20.53 -5.52
C ASN A 525 -6.99 -21.62 -4.50
N ILE A 526 -6.64 -21.37 -3.23
CA ILE A 526 -7.10 -22.18 -2.10
C ILE A 526 -8.32 -21.48 -1.50
N TYR A 527 -9.38 -22.21 -1.19
CA TYR A 527 -10.55 -21.65 -0.54
C TYR A 527 -10.68 -22.10 0.92
N GLY A 528 -11.32 -21.26 1.71
CA GLY A 528 -11.69 -21.57 3.09
C GLY A 528 -12.68 -20.54 3.62
N ILE A 529 -12.98 -20.61 4.92
CA ILE A 529 -13.86 -19.65 5.57
C ILE A 529 -13.05 -18.44 6.00
N ASN A 530 -13.46 -17.24 5.57
CA ASN A 530 -12.81 -15.97 5.89
C ASN A 530 -13.36 -15.33 7.18
N SER A 531 -12.87 -14.13 7.53
CA SER A 531 -13.30 -13.41 8.74
C SER A 531 -14.77 -12.96 8.76
N ARG A 532 -15.50 -13.05 7.64
CA ARG A 532 -16.94 -12.79 7.55
C ARG A 532 -17.78 -14.07 7.64
N GLY A 533 -17.14 -15.23 7.84
CA GLY A 533 -17.83 -16.53 7.82
C GLY A 533 -18.20 -17.01 6.41
N ARG A 534 -17.67 -16.35 5.37
CA ARG A 534 -17.93 -16.63 3.96
C ARG A 534 -16.77 -17.40 3.33
N VAL A 535 -17.03 -18.10 2.24
CA VAL A 535 -15.99 -18.79 1.47
C VAL A 535 -15.20 -17.74 0.69
N GLY A 536 -13.89 -17.68 0.89
CA GLY A 536 -12.98 -16.69 0.30
C GLY A 536 -11.61 -17.29 -0.03
N VAL A 537 -10.81 -16.56 -0.79
CA VAL A 537 -9.45 -16.97 -1.16
C VAL A 537 -8.53 -16.95 0.07
N MET A 538 -7.74 -18.02 0.23
CA MET A 538 -6.71 -18.21 1.24
C MET A 538 -5.34 -18.23 0.57
N VAL A 539 -4.38 -17.53 1.16
CA VAL A 539 -2.97 -17.55 0.76
C VAL A 539 -2.10 -17.81 1.97
N PRO A 540 -0.84 -18.24 1.80
CA PRO A 540 0.14 -18.24 2.88
C PRO A 540 0.18 -16.85 3.54
N GLY A 541 -0.16 -16.78 4.83
CA GLY A 541 -0.11 -15.54 5.59
C GLY A 541 1.30 -15.32 6.12
N CYS A 542 1.69 -16.17 7.07
CA CYS A 542 3.03 -16.28 7.61
C CYS A 542 3.27 -17.77 7.90
N GLN A 543 3.93 -18.48 7.01
CA GLN A 543 4.39 -19.85 7.27
C GLN A 543 5.85 -19.78 7.68
N VAL A 544 6.12 -19.63 8.98
CA VAL A 544 7.45 -19.19 9.44
C VAL A 544 8.19 -20.28 10.21
N TRP A 545 9.44 -20.50 9.81
CA TRP A 545 10.47 -21.19 10.58
C TRP A 545 11.51 -20.17 11.04
N ASN A 546 11.85 -20.20 12.32
CA ASN A 546 12.72 -19.21 12.94
C ASN A 546 14.08 -19.81 13.27
N THR A 547 15.13 -19.14 12.82
CA THR A 547 16.52 -19.46 13.13
C THR A 547 17.21 -18.30 13.83
N VAL A 548 17.86 -18.56 14.97
CA VAL A 548 18.75 -17.58 15.62
C VAL A 548 20.19 -18.01 15.33
N VAL A 549 20.97 -17.12 14.72
CA VAL A 549 22.40 -17.33 14.45
C VAL A 549 23.20 -16.47 15.40
N ASP A 550 24.06 -17.11 16.20
CA ASP A 550 24.89 -16.42 17.19
C ASP A 550 26.02 -15.61 16.53
N ALA A 551 26.78 -14.86 17.34
CA ALA A 551 27.89 -14.04 16.86
C ALA A 551 29.04 -14.85 16.22
N LYS A 552 29.08 -16.18 16.41
CA LYS A 552 30.06 -17.09 15.81
C LYS A 552 29.54 -17.72 14.50
N GLY A 553 28.33 -17.40 14.08
CA GLY A 553 27.70 -17.96 12.87
C GLY A 553 27.03 -19.31 13.09
N SER A 554 26.84 -19.76 14.33
CA SER A 554 26.20 -21.04 14.63
C SER A 554 24.71 -20.87 14.95
N ALA A 555 23.87 -21.80 14.49
CA ALA A 555 22.45 -21.82 14.86
C ALA A 555 22.28 -22.13 16.35
N ALA A 556 21.67 -21.20 17.09
CA ALA A 556 21.42 -21.31 18.51
C ALA A 556 20.18 -22.17 18.78
N ARG A 557 20.35 -23.29 19.49
CA ARG A 557 19.23 -24.11 19.94
C ARG A 557 18.44 -23.40 21.06
N PRO A 558 17.11 -23.56 21.12
CA PRO A 558 16.26 -24.41 20.27
C PRO A 558 15.77 -23.75 18.98
N TYR A 559 16.22 -22.52 18.68
CA TYR A 559 15.81 -21.74 17.51
C TYR A 559 16.60 -22.15 16.26
N ASP A 560 16.65 -23.43 15.94
CA ASP A 560 17.15 -23.92 14.67
C ASP A 560 15.97 -24.46 13.85
N SER A 561 15.52 -23.65 12.88
CA SER A 561 14.33 -23.90 12.07
C SER A 561 13.12 -24.24 12.95
N LEU A 562 12.89 -23.43 13.99
CA LEU A 562 11.84 -23.62 14.97
C LEU A 562 10.50 -23.12 14.43
N ILE A 563 9.50 -24.00 14.45
CA ILE A 563 8.10 -23.63 14.26
C ILE A 563 7.54 -23.27 15.64
N MET A 564 6.99 -22.07 15.78
CA MET A 564 6.46 -21.61 17.06
C MET A 564 5.15 -22.32 17.37
N LYS A 565 4.97 -22.75 18.62
CA LYS A 565 3.67 -23.20 19.14
C LYS A 565 2.86 -21.98 19.56
N LEU A 566 1.64 -21.91 19.08
CA LEU A 566 0.72 -20.82 19.38
C LEU A 566 -0.11 -21.14 20.62
N LYS A 567 -0.63 -20.10 21.28
CA LYS A 567 -1.47 -20.24 22.48
C LYS A 567 -2.82 -20.92 22.23
N ASN A 568 -3.26 -20.97 20.96
CA ASN A 568 -4.47 -21.69 20.55
C ASN A 568 -4.23 -23.18 20.24
N GLY A 569 -3.02 -23.70 20.49
CA GLY A 569 -2.66 -25.10 20.23
C GLY A 569 -2.18 -25.38 18.80
N MET A 570 -2.28 -24.41 17.89
CA MET A 570 -1.76 -24.52 16.52
C MET A 570 -0.29 -24.09 16.44
N THR A 571 0.24 -23.98 15.22
CA THR A 571 1.64 -23.58 14.94
C THR A 571 1.70 -22.25 14.16
N SER A 572 2.91 -21.67 14.09
CA SER A 572 3.22 -20.51 13.23
C SER A 572 3.24 -20.81 11.72
N VAL A 573 2.71 -21.97 11.31
CA VAL A 573 2.46 -22.28 9.91
C VAL A 573 1.02 -21.87 9.64
N ALA A 574 0.84 -20.70 9.05
CA ALA A 574 -0.47 -20.08 8.94
C ALA A 574 -0.85 -19.57 7.55
N MET A 575 -2.14 -19.73 7.25
CA MET A 575 -2.80 -19.16 6.07
C MET A 575 -3.58 -17.90 6.47
N GLY A 576 -3.83 -17.01 5.52
CA GLY A 576 -4.62 -15.81 5.70
C GLY A 576 -5.60 -15.62 4.56
N SER A 577 -6.82 -15.16 4.88
CA SER A 577 -7.79 -14.75 3.87
C SER A 577 -7.32 -13.46 3.20
N THR A 578 -7.41 -13.38 1.87
CA THR A 578 -7.01 -12.18 1.12
C THR A 578 -7.97 -11.88 -0.03
N HIS A 579 -7.96 -10.63 -0.49
CA HIS A 579 -8.47 -10.27 -1.81
C HIS A 579 -7.26 -10.12 -2.75
N PRO A 580 -7.07 -11.01 -3.75
CA PRO A 580 -5.86 -11.00 -4.57
C PRO A 580 -5.67 -9.76 -5.45
N HIS A 581 -6.75 -9.03 -5.77
CA HIS A 581 -6.74 -7.92 -6.75
C HIS A 581 -6.33 -8.37 -8.16
N THR A 582 -6.89 -9.52 -8.57
CA THR A 582 -6.74 -10.11 -9.90
C THR A 582 -8.12 -10.38 -10.50
N THR A 583 -9.05 -9.46 -10.24
CA THR A 583 -10.47 -9.62 -10.55
C THR A 583 -10.67 -9.72 -12.07
N ARG A 584 -11.44 -10.71 -12.52
CA ARG A 584 -11.75 -11.00 -13.91
C ARG A 584 -13.23 -11.29 -14.14
N ARG A 585 -13.64 -11.26 -15.41
CA ARG A 585 -15.00 -11.67 -15.82
C ARG A 585 -15.09 -13.18 -15.97
N GLU A 586 -13.99 -13.77 -16.42
CA GLU A 586 -13.77 -15.19 -16.47
C GLU A 586 -13.74 -15.74 -15.04
N VAL A 587 -14.45 -16.85 -14.82
CA VAL A 587 -14.57 -17.51 -13.51
C VAL A 587 -14.12 -18.97 -13.63
N PRO A 588 -13.71 -19.63 -12.53
CA PRO A 588 -13.38 -21.06 -12.51
C PRO A 588 -14.51 -21.93 -13.06
N ARG A 589 -14.20 -23.14 -13.54
CA ARG A 589 -15.23 -24.13 -13.86
C ARG A 589 -15.69 -24.85 -12.58
N CYS A 590 -16.76 -25.63 -12.65
CA CYS A 590 -17.24 -26.36 -11.47
C CYS A 590 -16.16 -27.32 -10.94
N VAL A 591 -15.49 -28.05 -11.84
CA VAL A 591 -14.41 -29.00 -11.48
C VAL A 591 -13.20 -28.32 -10.81
N ASP A 592 -12.92 -27.06 -11.13
CA ASP A 592 -11.78 -26.32 -10.59
C ASP A 592 -11.99 -25.93 -9.10
N CYS A 593 -13.23 -26.03 -8.59
CA CYS A 593 -13.58 -25.78 -7.19
C CYS A 593 -14.02 -27.05 -6.46
N HIS A 594 -14.81 -27.91 -7.12
CA HIS A 594 -15.47 -29.06 -6.50
C HIS A 594 -14.64 -30.35 -6.54
N LEU A 595 -13.69 -30.45 -7.47
CA LEU A 595 -12.85 -31.65 -7.68
C LEU A 595 -11.35 -31.35 -7.61
N ASN A 596 -10.97 -30.13 -7.24
CA ASN A 596 -9.57 -29.73 -7.12
C ASN A 596 -9.14 -29.76 -5.64
N ALA A 597 -8.17 -30.62 -5.30
CA ALA A 597 -7.67 -30.78 -3.93
C ALA A 597 -7.14 -29.47 -3.33
N LYS A 598 -6.44 -28.66 -4.14
CA LYS A 598 -5.90 -27.36 -3.72
C LYS A 598 -7.02 -26.37 -3.42
N ALA A 599 -8.03 -26.28 -4.29
CA ALA A 599 -9.21 -25.43 -4.08
C ALA A 599 -9.95 -25.78 -2.77
N LEU A 600 -10.06 -27.06 -2.46
CA LEU A 600 -10.65 -27.57 -1.22
C LEU A 600 -9.76 -27.36 0.01
N GLY A 601 -8.56 -26.81 -0.15
CA GLY A 601 -7.61 -26.56 0.92
C GLY A 601 -6.95 -27.81 1.48
N LEU A 602 -6.96 -28.91 0.72
CA LEU A 602 -6.43 -30.20 1.15
C LEU A 602 -4.96 -30.42 0.75
N GLY A 603 -4.37 -29.47 0.03
CA GLY A 603 -3.03 -29.56 -0.55
C GLY A 603 -3.09 -29.77 -2.07
N ASP A 604 -2.07 -29.30 -2.77
CA ASP A 604 -1.97 -29.53 -4.22
C ASP A 604 -1.54 -30.98 -4.48
N GLY A 605 -2.23 -31.67 -5.39
CA GLY A 605 -2.07 -33.12 -5.55
C GLY A 605 -3.23 -33.79 -6.27
N ALA A 606 -3.05 -35.08 -6.53
CA ALA A 606 -4.10 -35.93 -7.08
C ALA A 606 -5.09 -36.31 -5.98
N LEU A 607 -6.37 -36.00 -6.22
CA LEU A 607 -7.49 -36.38 -5.34
C LEU A 607 -8.04 -37.72 -5.81
N THR A 608 -8.09 -38.71 -4.91
CA THR A 608 -8.69 -40.02 -5.17
C THR A 608 -9.77 -40.32 -4.14
N TRP A 609 -10.73 -41.18 -4.49
CA TRP A 609 -11.73 -41.67 -3.55
C TRP A 609 -11.32 -43.03 -3.02
N SER A 610 -11.30 -43.17 -1.69
CA SER A 610 -11.03 -44.44 -1.01
C SER A 610 -12.35 -45.05 -0.56
N GLU A 611 -12.78 -46.13 -1.23
CA GLU A 611 -14.01 -46.85 -0.88
C GLU A 611 -13.93 -47.46 0.52
N ALA A 612 -12.77 -48.02 0.88
CA ALA A 612 -12.55 -48.65 2.18
C ALA A 612 -12.71 -47.68 3.35
N GLU A 613 -12.20 -46.46 3.18
CA GLU A 613 -12.22 -45.41 4.22
C GLU A 613 -13.41 -44.44 4.05
N ASN A 614 -14.20 -44.61 2.98
CA ASN A 614 -15.32 -43.76 2.59
C ASN A 614 -14.99 -42.26 2.64
N ARG A 615 -13.80 -41.90 2.13
CA ARG A 615 -13.29 -40.53 2.12
C ARG A 615 -12.35 -40.29 0.95
N TYR A 616 -12.07 -39.00 0.68
CA TYR A 616 -11.02 -38.62 -0.24
C TYR A 616 -9.62 -38.88 0.35
N GLU A 617 -8.70 -39.27 -0.51
CA GLU A 617 -7.26 -39.37 -0.26
C GLU A 617 -6.52 -38.43 -1.21
N ILE A 618 -5.33 -38.00 -0.80
CA ILE A 618 -4.52 -37.07 -1.59
C ILE A 618 -3.11 -37.61 -1.69
N ASN A 619 -2.63 -37.64 -2.92
CA ASN A 619 -1.22 -37.80 -3.22
C ASN A 619 -0.63 -36.39 -3.50
N PRO A 620 0.02 -35.75 -2.50
CA PRO A 620 0.44 -34.37 -2.61
C PRO A 620 1.64 -34.20 -3.56
N VAL A 621 1.72 -33.07 -4.25
CA VAL A 621 2.88 -32.71 -5.08
C VAL A 621 4.10 -32.40 -4.22
N TYR A 622 3.91 -31.75 -3.07
CA TYR A 622 5.00 -31.34 -2.18
C TYR A 622 5.04 -32.22 -0.92
N ASP A 623 6.14 -32.95 -0.73
CA ASP A 623 6.42 -33.69 0.50
C ASP A 623 7.25 -32.83 1.47
N SER A 624 6.55 -32.19 2.42
CA SER A 624 7.19 -31.37 3.45
C SER A 624 8.20 -32.16 4.28
N ARG A 625 7.89 -33.41 4.67
CA ARG A 625 8.76 -34.21 5.54
C ARG A 625 9.99 -34.69 4.77
N GLY A 626 9.78 -35.18 3.55
CA GLY A 626 10.87 -35.55 2.64
C GLY A 626 11.79 -34.39 2.29
N SER A 627 11.25 -33.16 2.28
CA SER A 627 12.02 -31.92 2.07
C SER A 627 12.72 -31.39 3.32
N GLY A 628 12.68 -32.12 4.45
CA GLY A 628 13.36 -31.76 5.69
C GLY A 628 12.57 -30.84 6.63
N LEU A 629 11.31 -30.50 6.30
CA LEU A 629 10.46 -29.72 7.19
C LEU A 629 9.86 -30.61 8.31
N LYS A 630 9.71 -30.03 9.50
CA LYS A 630 9.22 -30.72 10.71
C LYS A 630 7.68 -30.83 10.78
N ILE A 631 7.00 -30.92 9.64
CA ILE A 631 5.54 -31.07 9.51
C ILE A 631 5.22 -32.28 8.62
N SER A 632 4.03 -32.86 8.80
CA SER A 632 3.61 -34.08 8.10
C SER A 632 2.57 -33.84 7.00
N TYR A 633 2.32 -32.59 6.63
CA TYR A 633 1.33 -32.19 5.62
C TYR A 633 1.98 -31.23 4.62
N PRO A 634 1.49 -31.15 3.36
CA PRO A 634 2.02 -30.22 2.36
C PRO A 634 1.75 -28.76 2.77
N LEU A 635 2.61 -27.83 2.36
CA LEU A 635 2.49 -26.42 2.75
C LEU A 635 1.21 -25.77 2.20
N GLU A 636 0.61 -26.32 1.14
CA GLU A 636 -0.67 -25.87 0.60
C GLU A 636 -1.90 -26.36 1.40
N ALA A 637 -1.76 -27.37 2.26
CA ALA A 637 -2.91 -27.95 2.96
C ALA A 637 -3.32 -27.14 4.20
N LEU A 638 -4.50 -26.52 4.13
CA LEU A 638 -5.13 -25.82 5.24
C LEU A 638 -5.97 -26.78 6.12
N THR A 639 -6.58 -27.79 5.52
CA THR A 639 -7.42 -28.80 6.18
C THR A 639 -7.05 -30.19 5.70
N SER A 640 -7.28 -31.21 6.52
CA SER A 640 -7.08 -32.62 6.16
C SER A 640 -8.30 -33.19 5.44
N PRO A 641 -8.20 -34.37 4.80
CA PRO A 641 -9.34 -35.01 4.14
C PRO A 641 -10.52 -35.34 5.07
N ASN A 642 -10.27 -35.50 6.38
CA ASN A 642 -11.33 -35.66 7.39
C ASN A 642 -11.87 -34.32 7.94
N GLY A 643 -11.47 -33.19 7.36
CA GLY A 643 -11.91 -31.85 7.73
C GLY A 643 -11.30 -31.28 9.01
N SER A 644 -10.17 -31.82 9.47
CA SER A 644 -9.43 -31.27 10.62
C SER A 644 -8.49 -30.17 10.16
N GLN A 645 -8.48 -29.06 10.90
CA GLN A 645 -7.62 -27.92 10.56
C GLN A 645 -6.14 -28.27 10.77
N LEU A 646 -5.31 -28.06 9.74
CA LEU A 646 -3.88 -28.39 9.76
C LEU A 646 -3.00 -27.16 10.04
N GLN A 647 -3.39 -26.02 9.49
CA GLN A 647 -2.65 -24.75 9.62
C GLN A 647 -3.45 -23.72 10.40
N SER A 648 -2.74 -22.87 11.15
CA SER A 648 -3.36 -21.75 11.86
C SER A 648 -3.88 -20.71 10.87
N THR A 649 -4.73 -19.80 11.35
CA THR A 649 -5.13 -18.62 10.59
C THR A 649 -4.87 -17.36 11.40
N SER A 650 -4.34 -16.31 10.76
CA SER A 650 -4.05 -15.03 11.41
C SER A 650 -5.31 -14.17 11.63
N HIS A 651 -6.48 -14.67 11.24
CA HIS A 651 -7.74 -13.94 11.15
C HIS A 651 -8.82 -14.62 11.99
N ARG A 652 -9.51 -13.86 12.84
CA ARG A 652 -10.64 -14.39 13.63
C ARG A 652 -11.71 -14.99 12.71
N LEU A 653 -12.29 -16.12 13.12
CA LEU A 653 -13.26 -16.95 12.37
C LEU A 653 -12.70 -17.61 11.10
N SER A 654 -11.48 -17.26 10.67
CA SER A 654 -10.92 -17.83 9.46
C SER A 654 -10.48 -19.27 9.71
N ARG A 655 -10.82 -20.19 8.81
CA ARG A 655 -10.45 -21.62 8.93
C ARG A 655 -10.53 -22.35 7.59
N GLY A 656 -9.97 -23.55 7.53
CA GLY A 656 -10.25 -24.49 6.45
C GLY A 656 -11.68 -25.03 6.51
N PHE A 657 -12.09 -25.73 5.46
CA PHE A 657 -13.37 -26.45 5.45
C PHE A 657 -13.37 -27.60 6.46
N ASN A 658 -14.51 -27.81 7.10
CA ASN A 658 -14.74 -28.98 7.95
C ASN A 658 -15.27 -30.17 7.11
N ALA A 659 -15.44 -31.33 7.75
CA ALA A 659 -15.85 -32.56 7.05
C ALA A 659 -17.21 -32.42 6.34
N GLU A 660 -18.19 -31.80 6.99
CA GLU A 660 -19.53 -31.59 6.45
C GLU A 660 -19.52 -30.64 5.24
N GLU A 661 -18.72 -29.58 5.29
CA GLU A 661 -18.53 -28.66 4.18
C GLU A 661 -17.83 -29.34 3.01
N LEU A 662 -16.75 -30.11 3.25
CA LEU A 662 -16.06 -30.88 2.21
C LEU A 662 -17.02 -31.87 1.53
N GLN A 663 -17.83 -32.60 2.31
CA GLN A 663 -18.82 -33.54 1.78
C GLN A 663 -19.89 -32.83 0.95
N ARG A 664 -20.37 -31.66 1.38
CA ARG A 664 -21.36 -30.88 0.62
C ARG A 664 -20.79 -30.33 -0.67
N ILE A 665 -19.56 -29.81 -0.64
CA ILE A 665 -18.89 -29.26 -1.82
C ILE A 665 -18.67 -30.40 -2.82
N THR A 666 -18.07 -31.50 -2.40
CA THR A 666 -17.74 -32.62 -3.30
C THR A 666 -18.95 -33.49 -3.66
N GLY A 667 -20.08 -33.36 -2.96
CA GLY A 667 -21.26 -34.21 -3.15
C GLY A 667 -21.94 -34.09 -4.52
N ILE A 668 -21.59 -33.09 -5.33
CA ILE A 668 -22.07 -32.96 -6.71
C ILE A 668 -21.11 -33.54 -7.75
N ALA A 669 -19.94 -34.04 -7.33
CA ALA A 669 -18.88 -34.53 -8.20
C ALA A 669 -19.37 -35.50 -9.29
N PRO A 670 -20.23 -36.51 -9.01
CA PRO A 670 -20.72 -37.43 -10.04
C PRO A 670 -21.50 -36.73 -11.16
N CYS A 671 -22.12 -35.59 -10.88
CA CYS A 671 -22.91 -34.84 -11.86
C CYS A 671 -22.04 -33.98 -12.80
N LEU A 672 -20.81 -33.64 -12.41
CA LEU A 672 -19.98 -32.66 -13.13
C LEU A 672 -19.44 -33.18 -14.46
N ALA A 673 -19.41 -34.50 -14.68
CA ALA A 673 -19.06 -35.08 -15.98
C ALA A 673 -20.02 -34.61 -17.09
N CYS A 674 -21.30 -34.41 -16.77
CA CYS A 674 -22.32 -33.98 -17.72
C CYS A 674 -22.75 -32.51 -17.53
N HIS A 675 -22.57 -31.95 -16.34
CA HIS A 675 -23.15 -30.66 -15.93
C HIS A 675 -22.10 -29.60 -15.48
N ASP A 676 -21.06 -29.34 -16.26
CA ASP A 676 -19.98 -28.38 -15.91
C ASP A 676 -20.29 -26.90 -16.29
N ARG A 677 -21.57 -26.55 -16.44
CA ARG A 677 -22.00 -25.18 -16.81
C ARG A 677 -22.82 -24.51 -15.72
N TYR A 678 -22.51 -23.25 -15.43
CA TYR A 678 -23.26 -22.46 -14.44
C TYR A 678 -24.72 -22.20 -14.81
N ASP A 679 -25.08 -22.22 -16.09
CA ASP A 679 -26.43 -21.97 -16.57
C ASP A 679 -27.24 -23.26 -16.83
N ASP A 680 -26.71 -24.42 -16.44
CA ASP A 680 -27.42 -25.69 -16.57
C ASP A 680 -28.72 -25.69 -15.74
N PRO A 681 -29.89 -26.02 -16.34
CA PRO A 681 -31.16 -26.09 -15.64
C PRO A 681 -31.18 -27.01 -14.41
N VAL A 682 -30.34 -28.04 -14.36
CA VAL A 682 -30.23 -28.93 -13.19
C VAL A 682 -29.92 -28.13 -11.92
N TRP A 683 -29.10 -27.10 -12.03
CA TRP A 683 -28.67 -26.26 -10.91
C TRP A 683 -29.72 -25.26 -10.42
N GLN A 684 -30.86 -25.14 -11.09
CA GLN A 684 -31.96 -24.28 -10.63
C GLN A 684 -32.72 -24.88 -9.44
N ARG A 685 -32.58 -26.18 -9.20
CA ARG A 685 -33.22 -26.89 -8.09
C ARG A 685 -32.20 -27.17 -6.99
N PRO A 686 -32.56 -27.00 -5.70
CA PRO A 686 -31.67 -27.39 -4.62
C PRO A 686 -31.50 -28.92 -4.62
N GLY A 687 -30.26 -29.38 -4.38
CA GLY A 687 -29.96 -30.80 -4.20
C GLY A 687 -30.58 -31.40 -2.92
N PRO A 688 -30.36 -32.70 -2.66
CA PRO A 688 -29.40 -33.58 -3.32
C PRO A 688 -29.82 -34.00 -4.74
N TYR A 689 -28.85 -34.09 -5.64
CA TYR A 689 -29.05 -34.58 -7.01
C TYR A 689 -28.92 -36.10 -7.03
N ARG A 690 -29.66 -36.76 -7.93
CA ARG A 690 -29.57 -38.20 -8.15
C ARG A 690 -29.35 -38.46 -9.62
N GLU A 691 -28.51 -39.45 -9.92
CA GLU A 691 -28.39 -39.96 -11.27
C GLU A 691 -29.73 -40.47 -11.76
N THR A 692 -30.05 -40.12 -13.00
CA THR A 692 -31.23 -40.62 -13.70
C THR A 692 -30.78 -41.64 -14.75
N PRO A 693 -31.69 -42.47 -15.29
CA PRO A 693 -31.35 -43.36 -16.40
C PRO A 693 -30.68 -42.64 -17.59
N ALA A 694 -31.08 -41.39 -17.84
CA ALA A 694 -30.45 -40.55 -18.88
C ALA A 694 -29.00 -40.18 -18.56
N CYS A 695 -28.66 -40.02 -17.27
CA CYS A 695 -27.28 -39.80 -16.83
C CYS A 695 -26.42 -41.03 -17.11
N GLN A 696 -26.94 -42.22 -16.77
CA GLN A 696 -26.24 -43.50 -17.00
C GLN A 696 -25.99 -43.75 -18.48
N GLU A 697 -26.98 -43.45 -19.34
CA GLU A 697 -26.82 -43.56 -20.78
C GLU A 697 -25.78 -42.57 -21.33
N ALA A 698 -25.75 -41.34 -20.83
CA ALA A 698 -24.75 -40.35 -21.22
C ALA A 698 -23.33 -40.78 -20.82
N LEU A 699 -23.14 -41.28 -19.60
CA LEU A 699 -21.85 -41.80 -19.12
C LEU A 699 -21.38 -43.00 -19.97
N ALA A 700 -22.27 -43.96 -20.25
CA ALA A 700 -21.94 -45.12 -21.08
C ALA A 700 -21.54 -44.73 -22.52
N ARG A 701 -22.16 -43.68 -23.08
CA ARG A 701 -21.77 -43.15 -24.40
C ARG A 701 -20.39 -42.49 -24.38
N MET A 702 -20.02 -41.82 -23.28
CA MET A 702 -18.69 -41.21 -23.12
C MET A 702 -17.60 -42.28 -23.01
N GLU A 703 -17.83 -43.31 -22.19
CA GLU A 703 -16.92 -44.47 -22.07
C GLU A 703 -16.75 -45.23 -23.40
N ALA A 704 -17.80 -45.29 -24.22
CA ALA A 704 -17.73 -45.93 -25.54
C ALA A 704 -17.05 -45.06 -26.62
N SER A 705 -16.75 -43.79 -26.32
CA SER A 705 -16.12 -42.83 -27.24
C SER A 705 -14.63 -42.56 -26.94
N GLU A 706 -14.11 -43.12 -25.85
CA GLU A 706 -12.67 -43.29 -25.58
C GLU A 706 -12.18 -44.62 -26.15
#